data_AF-A0A3P8PC58-F1
#
_entry.id   AF-A0A3P8PC58-F1
#
_cell.length_a   1.000
_cell.length_b   1.000
_cell.length_c   1.000
_cell.angle_alpha   90.00
_cell.angle_beta   90.00
_cell.angle_gamma   90.00
#
_symmetry.space_group_name_H-M   'P 1'
#
loop_
_entity.id
_entity.type
_entity.pdbx_description
1 polymer ?
#
loop_
_entity_poly.entity_id
_entity_poly.type
_entity_poly.pdbx_seq_one_letter_code
_entity_poly.pdbx_strand_id
1 'polypeptide(L)'
;MSKLQVEQQFSHKFTVTVVRAQNVTKGALGDLLDTPDPYVEIFIPTAPESRRRTKHIDNDINPKWNETFHFILDPNQHNVLELTLMDANYVMDETLGTASFEISKLNVGQTKTEVFLIGKVRNTNLDLRFSHTLCDKEKQFREARREKVMLGIKKLLRTEDPCHPEEVPVIAIAGSGGGFRAMVGFSGVMKALFESGVLDCTTYIAGLSGSTWYMSTLYSNPDFPNKGPKDINSELMKRVSSNPLRLLMPQHITHYIQALWTKKASGQPVTFADIFGMLIGETLIPSRMGIKLSDIQEKINQAQCPLPLFTCLHVKPDVSELMFADWVEFSPYEIGMAKYGTFMTPDLFGSKFFMGTVVKKYEENPLHFLMGVWGSAFSILFNRVLGVKDRAGGSTMEEELEQIKPQHIVGEDTLDDDEPRKGGTENQEAEEEFHRTAQASWVQRMFTSVLGDSALFNTREGRAGKVHNFMLGLNLNTNMPFSPLLEITHAMTPEEEVDAVTDPDEFDRIYEPLDVKSKKIHVVDSGLTYNLPYPLILRSQRGVDLIISFDFSARPSDSSPPFKELLLAEKWARMNKLPFPKIDPKVFDREGLKECYVFKPKSGEKNCPTVIHFVLVNINFRKFKAPGVARETEKEKELADFDIFDDTETPYSTFNFQYSNEAFIQLHDLMEFNTLNNLEVSLALLQNWCSTVLCNPLTLDHLLIDKY
;
A
#
# COMPACT_ATOMS: atom_id res chain seq x y z
N MET A 1 -41.59 68.20 -45.37
CA MET A 1 -42.20 67.34 -44.33
C MET A 1 -42.12 65.90 -44.80
N SER A 2 -41.20 65.12 -44.25
CA SER A 2 -41.16 63.66 -44.48
C SER A 2 -42.41 63.05 -43.82
N LYS A 3 -43.23 62.34 -44.61
CA LYS A 3 -44.33 61.52 -44.09
C LYS A 3 -43.70 60.36 -43.33
N LEU A 4 -43.77 60.39 -42.00
CA LEU A 4 -43.50 59.24 -41.14
C LEU A 4 -44.71 58.29 -41.25
N GLN A 5 -44.51 57.12 -41.83
CA GLN A 5 -45.49 56.05 -41.90
C GLN A 5 -45.02 54.95 -40.95
N VAL A 6 -45.85 54.59 -39.97
CA VAL A 6 -45.57 53.51 -39.01
C VAL A 6 -45.99 52.19 -39.67
N GLU A 7 -45.04 51.28 -39.87
CA GLU A 7 -45.30 49.92 -40.36
C GLU A 7 -45.26 48.91 -39.21
N GLN A 8 -46.16 47.93 -39.23
CA GLN A 8 -46.15 46.82 -38.28
C GLN A 8 -45.02 45.85 -38.64
N GLN A 9 -44.02 45.73 -37.77
CA GLN A 9 -42.91 44.79 -37.93
C GLN A 9 -43.24 43.44 -37.29
N PHE A 10 -42.74 42.36 -37.89
CA PHE A 10 -42.81 41.02 -37.33
C PHE A 10 -41.74 40.85 -36.24
N SER A 11 -42.11 40.28 -35.11
CA SER A 11 -41.18 39.95 -34.03
C SER A 11 -41.15 38.44 -33.79
N HIS A 12 -40.01 37.94 -33.29
CA HIS A 12 -39.88 36.55 -32.88
C HIS A 12 -39.94 36.44 -31.36
N LYS A 13 -40.70 35.46 -30.86
CA LYS A 13 -40.64 35.05 -29.46
C LYS A 13 -39.57 33.98 -29.30
N PHE A 14 -38.44 34.34 -28.72
CA PHE A 14 -37.35 33.43 -28.40
C PHE A 14 -37.51 32.90 -26.97
N THR A 15 -37.38 31.59 -26.80
CA THR A 15 -37.51 30.94 -25.49
C THR A 15 -36.21 30.25 -25.14
N VAL A 16 -35.69 30.51 -23.95
CA VAL A 16 -34.44 29.93 -23.44
C VAL A 16 -34.74 29.19 -22.15
N THR A 17 -34.36 27.91 -22.07
CA THR A 17 -34.43 27.13 -20.84
C THR A 17 -33.02 26.84 -20.34
N VAL A 18 -32.69 27.33 -19.14
CA VAL A 18 -31.43 27.03 -18.47
C VAL A 18 -31.63 25.75 -17.66
N VAL A 19 -31.06 24.65 -18.14
CA VAL A 19 -31.29 23.31 -17.57
C VAL A 19 -30.40 23.06 -16.35
N ARG A 20 -29.08 23.02 -16.56
CA ARG A 20 -28.09 22.70 -15.52
C ARG A 20 -26.69 23.17 -15.90
N ALA A 21 -25.80 23.25 -14.92
CA ALA A 21 -24.35 23.28 -15.13
C ALA A 21 -23.71 22.06 -14.46
N GLN A 22 -22.48 21.74 -14.85
CA GLN A 22 -21.69 20.66 -14.25
C GLN A 22 -20.26 21.13 -14.02
N ASN A 23 -19.67 20.75 -12.90
CA ASN A 23 -18.30 21.10 -12.51
C ASN A 23 -18.06 22.63 -12.42
N VAL A 24 -18.97 23.38 -11.80
CA VAL A 24 -18.78 24.82 -11.52
C VAL A 24 -17.62 25.02 -10.52
N THR A 25 -16.73 25.99 -10.78
CA THR A 25 -15.53 26.24 -9.94
C THR A 25 -15.10 27.71 -10.00
N LYS A 26 -14.65 28.25 -8.86
CA LYS A 26 -13.92 29.52 -8.67
C LYS A 26 -12.39 29.35 -8.81
N GLY A 27 -11.94 28.13 -9.13
CA GLY A 27 -10.54 27.71 -9.06
C GLY A 27 -10.18 27.12 -7.69
N ALA A 28 -9.11 26.33 -7.64
CA ALA A 28 -8.79 25.46 -6.49
C ALA A 28 -8.60 26.18 -5.14
N LEU A 29 -8.21 27.46 -5.15
CA LEU A 29 -8.09 28.28 -3.95
C LEU A 29 -9.43 28.92 -3.55
N GLY A 30 -10.27 29.27 -4.53
CA GLY A 30 -11.59 29.87 -4.32
C GLY A 30 -12.58 28.86 -3.76
N ASP A 31 -12.65 27.66 -4.36
CA ASP A 31 -13.57 26.59 -3.92
C ASP A 31 -13.25 26.06 -2.51
N LEU A 32 -12.02 26.24 -2.04
CA LEU A 32 -11.60 25.88 -0.68
C LEU A 32 -12.12 26.87 0.37
N LEU A 33 -12.23 28.14 -0.02
CA LEU A 33 -12.67 29.22 0.85
C LEU A 33 -14.20 29.33 0.87
N ASP A 34 -14.82 29.07 -0.27
CA ASP A 34 -16.25 29.26 -0.46
C ASP A 34 -16.76 28.35 -1.59
N THR A 35 -17.77 27.51 -1.30
CA THR A 35 -18.34 26.64 -2.34
C THR A 35 -19.20 27.52 -3.26
N PRO A 36 -19.15 27.34 -4.60
CA PRO A 36 -19.94 28.19 -5.48
C PRO A 36 -21.46 28.12 -5.20
N ASP A 37 -22.12 29.27 -5.24
CA ASP A 37 -23.57 29.50 -5.20
C ASP A 37 -24.08 29.93 -6.61
N PRO A 38 -24.07 29.02 -7.61
CA PRO A 38 -24.16 29.45 -9.00
C PRO A 38 -25.54 29.92 -9.43
N TYR A 39 -25.55 30.93 -10.30
CA TYR A 39 -26.69 31.32 -11.13
C TYR A 39 -26.23 31.72 -12.53
N VAL A 40 -27.16 31.73 -13.49
CA VAL A 40 -26.86 32.15 -14.86
C VAL A 40 -27.57 33.46 -15.16
N GLU A 41 -26.81 34.46 -15.59
CA GLU A 41 -27.34 35.68 -16.19
C GLU A 41 -27.45 35.51 -17.70
N ILE A 42 -28.60 35.91 -18.25
CA ILE A 42 -28.93 35.85 -19.67
C ILE A 42 -29.10 37.27 -20.17
N PHE A 43 -28.35 37.64 -21.20
CA PHE A 43 -28.39 38.98 -21.78
C PHE A 43 -28.54 38.95 -23.30
N ILE A 44 -29.46 39.75 -23.84
CA ILE A 44 -29.64 39.99 -25.28
C ILE A 44 -29.66 41.50 -25.49
N PRO A 45 -28.56 42.11 -25.99
CA PRO A 45 -28.42 43.58 -26.07
C PRO A 45 -29.51 44.28 -26.89
N THR A 46 -30.04 43.59 -27.89
CA THR A 46 -31.01 44.11 -28.86
C THR A 46 -32.47 43.94 -28.41
N ALA A 47 -32.73 43.28 -27.28
CA ALA A 47 -34.06 43.06 -26.74
C ALA A 47 -34.45 44.16 -25.72
N PRO A 48 -35.73 44.57 -25.64
CA PRO A 48 -36.18 45.63 -24.72
C PRO A 48 -36.09 45.23 -23.23
N GLU A 49 -36.26 43.94 -22.91
CA GLU A 49 -35.99 43.37 -21.59
C GLU A 49 -34.72 42.52 -21.68
N SER A 50 -33.62 43.21 -21.91
CA SER A 50 -32.36 42.59 -22.34
C SER A 50 -31.77 41.62 -21.33
N ARG A 51 -32.01 41.76 -20.02
CA ARG A 51 -31.34 40.97 -18.97
C ARG A 51 -32.31 40.16 -18.11
N ARG A 52 -32.05 38.87 -17.93
CA ARG A 52 -32.75 37.93 -17.03
C ARG A 52 -31.72 37.13 -16.24
N ARG A 53 -32.12 36.54 -15.11
CA ARG A 53 -31.25 35.64 -14.33
C ARG A 53 -32.05 34.47 -13.72
N THR A 54 -31.38 33.34 -13.51
CA THR A 54 -31.93 32.24 -12.71
C THR A 54 -31.86 32.57 -11.22
N LYS A 55 -32.50 31.74 -10.39
CA LYS A 55 -32.17 31.67 -8.97
C LYS A 55 -30.75 31.15 -8.79
N HIS A 56 -30.07 31.57 -7.72
CA HIS A 56 -28.86 30.90 -7.27
C HIS A 56 -29.24 29.63 -6.51
N ILE A 57 -28.35 28.65 -6.52
CA ILE A 57 -28.45 27.42 -5.74
C ILE A 57 -27.26 27.38 -4.82
N ASP A 58 -27.50 27.34 -3.52
CA ASP A 58 -26.43 27.42 -2.52
C ASP A 58 -25.55 26.16 -2.55
N ASN A 59 -24.23 26.37 -2.58
CA ASN A 59 -23.18 25.37 -2.41
C ASN A 59 -23.29 24.15 -3.35
N ASP A 60 -23.68 24.35 -4.61
CA ASP A 60 -23.88 23.27 -5.58
C ASP A 60 -23.04 23.47 -6.85
N ILE A 61 -22.04 22.61 -7.05
CA ILE A 61 -21.18 22.64 -8.25
C ILE A 61 -21.81 21.96 -9.47
N ASN A 62 -22.99 21.34 -9.34
CA ASN A 62 -23.76 20.70 -10.40
C ASN A 62 -25.23 21.17 -10.39
N PRO A 63 -25.48 22.50 -10.42
CA PRO A 63 -26.80 23.07 -10.20
C PRO A 63 -27.78 22.69 -11.31
N LYS A 64 -29.05 22.48 -10.95
CA LYS A 64 -30.17 22.22 -11.87
C LYS A 64 -31.26 23.26 -11.68
N TRP A 65 -31.33 24.25 -12.56
CA TRP A 65 -32.33 25.33 -12.46
C TRP A 65 -33.66 24.96 -13.12
N ASN A 66 -33.61 24.40 -14.34
CA ASN A 66 -34.79 24.15 -15.18
C ASN A 66 -35.71 25.39 -15.34
N GLU A 67 -35.11 26.58 -15.41
CA GLU A 67 -35.84 27.85 -15.51
C GLU A 67 -35.97 28.29 -16.98
N THR A 68 -37.14 28.81 -17.36
CA THR A 68 -37.45 29.21 -18.74
C THR A 68 -37.75 30.69 -18.84
N PHE A 69 -37.12 31.36 -19.82
CA PHE A 69 -37.21 32.79 -20.07
C PHE A 69 -37.70 33.04 -21.50
N HIS A 70 -38.39 34.16 -21.70
CA HIS A 70 -38.90 34.58 -23.00
C HIS A 70 -38.40 35.97 -23.37
N PHE A 71 -37.99 36.13 -24.62
CA PHE A 71 -37.54 37.39 -25.19
C PHE A 71 -38.29 37.67 -26.49
N ILE A 72 -38.58 38.95 -26.74
CA ILE A 72 -39.13 39.41 -28.01
C ILE A 72 -37.99 40.04 -28.81
N LEU A 73 -37.74 39.51 -30.00
CA LEU A 73 -36.61 39.87 -30.85
C LEU A 73 -37.09 40.50 -32.16
N ASP A 74 -36.37 41.53 -32.61
CA ASP A 74 -36.49 42.06 -33.97
C ASP A 74 -35.63 41.19 -34.92
N PRO A 75 -36.22 40.52 -35.93
CA PRO A 75 -35.48 39.68 -36.85
C PRO A 75 -34.49 40.45 -37.73
N ASN A 76 -34.63 41.78 -37.85
CA ASN A 76 -33.72 42.61 -38.64
C ASN A 76 -32.46 43.01 -37.85
N GLN A 77 -32.39 42.70 -36.55
CA GLN A 77 -31.23 42.96 -35.70
C GLN A 77 -30.33 41.72 -35.62
N HIS A 78 -29.03 41.95 -35.44
CA HIS A 78 -28.08 40.89 -35.13
C HIS A 78 -28.23 40.47 -33.65
N ASN A 79 -29.16 39.56 -33.37
CA ASN A 79 -29.45 39.11 -32.02
C ASN A 79 -28.43 38.05 -31.54
N VAL A 80 -27.70 38.37 -30.47
CA VAL A 80 -26.77 37.46 -29.79
C VAL A 80 -27.25 37.22 -28.38
N LEU A 81 -27.30 35.96 -27.98
CA LEU A 81 -27.54 35.52 -26.62
C LEU A 81 -26.20 35.47 -25.88
N GLU A 82 -26.05 36.27 -24.84
CA GLU A 82 -24.93 36.22 -23.92
C GLU A 82 -25.35 35.49 -22.64
N LEU A 83 -24.53 34.54 -22.22
CA LEU A 83 -24.73 33.73 -21.02
C LEU A 83 -23.53 33.96 -20.10
N THR A 84 -23.79 34.37 -18.87
CA THR A 84 -22.76 34.57 -17.86
C THR A 84 -23.04 33.66 -16.68
N LEU A 85 -22.11 32.76 -16.38
CA LEU A 85 -22.16 31.95 -15.16
C LEU A 85 -21.58 32.79 -14.02
N MET A 86 -22.39 32.99 -12.98
CA MET A 86 -22.10 33.83 -11.83
C MET A 86 -22.10 32.99 -10.56
N ASP A 87 -21.38 33.47 -9.56
CA ASP A 87 -21.36 32.97 -8.19
C ASP A 87 -21.93 34.04 -7.26
N ALA A 88 -23.02 33.72 -6.56
CA ALA A 88 -23.65 34.65 -5.63
C ALA A 88 -22.81 34.81 -4.36
N ASN A 89 -22.53 36.04 -3.95
CA ASN A 89 -21.68 36.32 -2.78
C ASN A 89 -22.32 37.41 -1.90
N TYR A 90 -22.06 37.36 -0.59
CA TYR A 90 -22.63 38.33 0.37
C TYR A 90 -22.25 39.79 0.09
N VAL A 91 -21.10 40.03 -0.54
CA VAL A 91 -20.55 41.38 -0.76
C VAL A 91 -20.67 41.80 -2.22
N MET A 92 -20.24 40.94 -3.17
CA MET A 92 -20.33 41.21 -4.60
C MET A 92 -20.23 39.90 -5.38
N ASP A 93 -21.19 39.64 -6.26
CA ASP A 93 -21.22 38.43 -7.10
C ASP A 93 -19.99 38.35 -8.01
N GLU A 94 -19.44 37.15 -8.16
CA GLU A 94 -18.25 36.88 -8.98
C GLU A 94 -18.65 36.28 -10.33
N THR A 95 -18.00 36.71 -11.41
CA THR A 95 -18.20 36.13 -12.74
C THR A 95 -17.26 34.95 -12.97
N LEU A 96 -17.81 33.74 -13.11
CA LEU A 96 -17.06 32.51 -13.35
C LEU A 96 -16.70 32.32 -14.84
N GLY A 97 -17.52 32.87 -15.73
CA GLY A 97 -17.22 32.93 -17.16
C GLY A 97 -18.41 33.31 -18.03
N THR A 98 -18.13 33.62 -19.30
CA THR A 98 -19.13 34.04 -20.29
C THR A 98 -19.10 33.14 -21.52
N ALA A 99 -20.26 32.99 -22.16
CA ALA A 99 -20.42 32.37 -23.46
C ALA A 99 -21.42 33.18 -24.29
N SER A 100 -21.35 33.04 -25.61
CA SER A 100 -22.28 33.69 -26.53
C SER A 100 -22.81 32.73 -27.58
N PHE A 101 -24.03 33.00 -28.04
CA PHE A 101 -24.72 32.21 -29.06
C PHE A 101 -25.44 33.13 -30.04
N GLU A 102 -25.11 33.01 -31.32
CA GLU A 102 -25.77 33.75 -32.39
C GLU A 102 -27.14 33.11 -32.70
N ILE A 103 -28.22 33.85 -32.44
CA ILE A 103 -29.59 33.34 -32.56
C ILE A 103 -29.97 33.07 -34.02
N SER A 104 -29.28 33.71 -34.98
CA SER A 104 -29.41 33.46 -36.42
C SER A 104 -29.11 32.00 -36.84
N LYS A 105 -28.44 31.22 -35.98
CA LYS A 105 -28.19 29.79 -36.20
C LYS A 105 -29.43 28.91 -35.97
N LEU A 106 -30.53 29.48 -35.47
CA LEU A 106 -31.80 28.78 -35.24
C LEU A 106 -32.85 29.22 -36.26
N ASN A 107 -33.57 28.25 -36.82
CA ASN A 107 -34.73 28.52 -37.66
C ASN A 107 -36.00 28.69 -36.79
N VAL A 108 -36.98 29.45 -37.28
CA VAL A 108 -38.27 29.62 -36.60
C VAL A 108 -38.95 28.26 -36.41
N GLY A 109 -39.35 27.95 -35.18
CA GLY A 109 -39.96 26.66 -34.81
C GLY A 109 -38.95 25.56 -34.43
N GLN A 110 -37.65 25.81 -34.56
CA GLN A 110 -36.60 24.86 -34.17
C GLN A 110 -36.29 24.97 -32.68
N THR A 111 -36.21 23.83 -32.00
CA THR A 111 -35.66 23.71 -30.63
C THR A 111 -34.32 22.99 -30.70
N LYS A 112 -33.29 23.56 -30.05
CA LYS A 112 -31.94 22.97 -30.00
C LYS A 112 -31.41 23.03 -28.57
N THR A 113 -30.80 21.94 -28.13
CA THR A 113 -30.01 21.90 -26.89
C THR A 113 -28.55 22.18 -27.23
N GLU A 114 -27.97 23.18 -26.60
CA GLU A 114 -26.57 23.57 -26.78
C GLU A 114 -25.81 23.40 -25.46
N VAL A 115 -24.55 23.00 -25.54
CA VAL A 115 -23.65 22.85 -24.39
C VAL A 115 -22.54 23.87 -24.53
N PHE A 116 -22.38 24.72 -23.51
CA PHE A 116 -21.35 25.74 -23.47
C PHE A 116 -20.24 25.32 -22.49
N LEU A 117 -18.99 25.41 -22.94
CA LEU A 117 -17.83 25.27 -22.06
C LEU A 117 -17.50 26.65 -21.50
N ILE A 118 -17.81 26.87 -20.22
CA ILE A 118 -17.63 28.14 -19.53
C ILE A 118 -16.56 27.96 -18.45
N GLY A 119 -15.50 28.78 -18.49
CA GLY A 119 -14.39 28.75 -17.53
C GLY A 119 -13.18 27.90 -17.95
N LYS A 120 -12.17 27.81 -17.08
CA LYS A 120 -10.98 26.96 -17.28
C LYS A 120 -11.36 25.50 -17.06
N VAL A 121 -11.58 24.76 -18.14
CA VAL A 121 -11.84 23.32 -18.12
C VAL A 121 -10.65 22.60 -17.46
N ARG A 122 -10.89 21.83 -16.38
CA ARG A 122 -9.94 20.79 -15.94
C ARG A 122 -9.85 19.76 -17.06
N ASN A 123 -8.64 19.53 -17.57
CA ASN A 123 -8.35 18.36 -18.39
C ASN A 123 -8.90 17.11 -17.67
N THR A 124 -9.65 16.29 -18.39
CA THR A 124 -10.36 15.09 -17.91
C THR A 124 -9.44 13.93 -17.50
N ASN A 125 -8.14 14.17 -17.33
CA ASN A 125 -7.23 13.16 -16.83
C ASN A 125 -7.23 13.25 -15.30
N LEU A 126 -7.97 12.34 -14.66
CA LEU A 126 -7.83 12.11 -13.22
C LEU A 126 -6.41 11.63 -12.96
N ASP A 127 -5.76 12.17 -11.92
CA ASP A 127 -4.44 11.72 -11.49
C ASP A 127 -4.53 10.35 -10.79
N LEU A 128 -5.71 10.04 -10.23
CA LEU A 128 -6.03 8.70 -9.76
C LEU A 128 -6.52 7.81 -10.90
N ARG A 129 -6.02 6.59 -10.88
CA ARG A 129 -6.44 5.50 -11.74
C ARG A 129 -7.50 4.66 -11.02
N PHE A 130 -8.66 4.54 -11.65
CA PHE A 130 -9.80 3.75 -11.16
C PHE A 130 -10.02 2.51 -12.02
N SER A 131 -9.42 1.37 -11.65
CA SER A 131 -9.83 0.06 -12.13
C SER A 131 -9.19 -1.08 -11.33
N HIS A 132 -9.84 -2.23 -11.28
CA HIS A 132 -9.28 -3.43 -10.64
C HIS A 132 -8.18 -4.12 -11.48
N THR A 133 -8.06 -3.83 -12.78
CA THR A 133 -7.05 -4.43 -13.65
C THR A 133 -5.64 -4.01 -13.24
N LEU A 134 -4.61 -4.74 -13.66
CA LEU A 134 -3.22 -4.26 -13.50
C LEU A 134 -3.00 -2.98 -14.32
N CYS A 135 -2.08 -2.12 -13.89
CA CYS A 135 -1.64 -0.99 -14.72
C CYS A 135 -0.86 -1.46 -15.96
N ASP A 136 -0.77 -0.61 -16.97
CA ASP A 136 -0.12 -0.95 -18.23
C ASP A 136 1.38 -1.26 -18.06
N LYS A 137 2.05 -0.58 -17.12
CA LYS A 137 3.46 -0.87 -16.79
C LYS A 137 3.63 -2.28 -16.20
N GLU A 138 2.74 -2.72 -15.31
CA GLU A 138 2.79 -4.08 -14.76
C GLU A 138 2.44 -5.12 -15.82
N LYS A 139 1.46 -4.85 -16.71
CA LYS A 139 1.15 -5.73 -17.84
C LYS A 139 2.35 -5.91 -18.78
N GLN A 140 2.99 -4.82 -19.18
CA GLN A 140 4.19 -4.83 -20.02
C GLN A 140 5.36 -5.55 -19.33
N PHE A 141 5.54 -5.31 -18.03
CA PHE A 141 6.53 -6.04 -17.23
C PHE A 141 6.26 -7.55 -17.27
N ARG A 142 5.02 -8.00 -17.06
CA ARG A 142 4.66 -9.42 -17.08
C ARG A 142 4.93 -10.06 -18.43
N GLU A 143 4.56 -9.38 -19.51
CA GLU A 143 4.82 -9.84 -20.88
C GLU A 143 6.32 -10.06 -21.11
N ALA A 144 7.15 -9.07 -20.75
CA ALA A 144 8.61 -9.18 -20.88
C ALA A 144 9.23 -10.20 -19.90
N ARG A 145 8.69 -10.32 -18.68
CA ARG A 145 9.20 -11.23 -17.64
C ARG A 145 8.90 -12.69 -17.97
N ARG A 146 7.76 -12.97 -18.60
CA ARG A 146 7.32 -14.32 -18.97
C ARG A 146 8.37 -15.08 -19.80
N GLU A 147 8.98 -14.43 -20.79
CA GLU A 147 10.05 -15.04 -21.58
C GLU A 147 11.28 -15.37 -20.73
N LYS A 148 11.67 -14.46 -19.83
CA LYS A 148 12.80 -14.67 -18.92
C LYS A 148 12.54 -15.80 -17.92
N VAL A 149 11.33 -15.88 -17.38
CA VAL A 149 10.90 -16.96 -16.49
C VAL A 149 10.93 -18.30 -17.22
N MET A 150 10.42 -18.36 -18.45
CA MET A 150 10.49 -19.56 -19.28
C MET A 150 11.93 -20.03 -19.46
N LEU A 151 12.86 -19.12 -19.79
CA LEU A 151 14.28 -19.43 -19.93
C LEU A 151 14.90 -19.87 -18.61
N GLY A 152 14.53 -19.22 -17.50
CA GLY A 152 14.92 -19.60 -16.14
C GLY A 152 14.50 -21.02 -15.80
N ILE A 153 13.23 -21.37 -16.05
CA ILE A 153 12.68 -22.71 -15.80
C ILE A 153 13.39 -23.75 -16.66
N LYS A 154 13.62 -23.49 -17.95
CA LYS A 154 14.36 -24.41 -18.84
C LYS A 154 15.77 -24.67 -18.33
N LYS A 155 16.49 -23.61 -17.94
CA LYS A 155 17.84 -23.70 -17.37
C LYS A 155 17.84 -24.48 -16.05
N LEU A 156 16.86 -24.22 -15.19
CA LEU A 156 16.76 -24.81 -13.86
C LEU A 156 16.41 -26.30 -13.92
N LEU A 157 15.44 -26.68 -14.75
CA LEU A 157 15.01 -28.07 -14.94
C LEU A 157 15.91 -28.88 -15.90
N ARG A 158 16.85 -28.22 -16.59
CA ARG A 158 17.73 -28.83 -17.61
C ARG A 158 16.95 -29.56 -18.71
N THR A 159 15.82 -29.00 -19.13
CA THR A 159 14.99 -29.54 -20.23
C THR A 159 15.06 -28.67 -21.47
N GLU A 160 15.04 -29.31 -22.64
CA GLU A 160 14.92 -28.68 -23.95
C GLU A 160 13.47 -28.64 -24.47
N ASP A 161 12.52 -29.19 -23.71
CA ASP A 161 11.13 -29.32 -24.15
C ASP A 161 10.50 -27.95 -24.49
N PRO A 162 9.62 -27.90 -25.52
CA PRO A 162 8.98 -26.68 -25.95
C PRO A 162 7.92 -26.24 -24.93
N CYS A 163 8.33 -25.58 -23.85
CA CYS A 163 7.41 -24.80 -23.03
C CYS A 163 6.94 -23.59 -23.85
N HIS A 164 5.62 -23.47 -24.06
CA HIS A 164 5.04 -22.29 -24.69
C HIS A 164 4.95 -21.14 -23.68
N PRO A 165 5.13 -19.86 -24.10
CA PRO A 165 5.04 -18.73 -23.18
C PRO A 165 3.72 -18.65 -22.40
N GLU A 166 2.61 -19.09 -23.00
CA GLU A 166 1.27 -19.12 -22.39
C GLU A 166 1.13 -20.16 -21.25
N GLU A 167 2.09 -21.08 -21.14
CA GLU A 167 2.09 -22.18 -20.16
C GLU A 167 2.99 -21.89 -18.94
N VAL A 168 3.67 -20.74 -18.96
CA VAL A 168 4.66 -20.36 -17.94
C VAL A 168 3.94 -19.97 -16.65
N PRO A 169 4.19 -20.67 -15.52
CA PRO A 169 3.53 -20.36 -14.26
C PRO A 169 3.97 -19.00 -13.71
N VAL A 170 3.04 -18.29 -13.10
CA VAL A 170 3.33 -17.07 -12.35
C VAL A 170 3.76 -17.46 -10.93
N ILE A 171 5.06 -17.35 -10.67
CA ILE A 171 5.67 -17.66 -9.37
C ILE A 171 5.85 -16.38 -8.55
N ALA A 172 5.44 -16.42 -7.27
CA ALA A 172 5.67 -15.34 -6.31
C ALA A 172 6.46 -15.83 -5.09
N ILE A 173 7.42 -15.02 -4.65
CA ILE A 173 8.10 -15.19 -3.35
C ILE A 173 7.42 -14.26 -2.34
N ALA A 174 7.15 -14.74 -1.13
CA ALA A 174 6.58 -13.94 -0.05
C ALA A 174 7.46 -13.98 1.21
N GLY A 175 7.92 -12.83 1.69
CA GLY A 175 8.67 -12.70 2.95
C GLY A 175 7.82 -12.07 4.05
N SER A 176 7.76 -12.71 5.22
CA SER A 176 7.01 -12.23 6.39
C SER A 176 7.66 -11.00 7.04
N GLY A 177 6.97 -10.40 8.01
CA GLY A 177 7.57 -9.43 8.93
C GLY A 177 8.35 -10.09 10.07
N GLY A 178 8.87 -9.26 10.99
CA GLY A 178 9.68 -9.73 12.12
C GLY A 178 11.00 -8.97 12.32
N GLY A 179 11.02 -7.66 12.06
CA GLY A 179 12.20 -6.81 12.32
C GLY A 179 13.49 -7.27 11.61
N PHE A 180 14.63 -7.14 12.29
CA PHE A 180 15.92 -7.58 11.74
C PHE A 180 16.02 -9.09 11.57
N ARG A 181 15.29 -9.90 12.36
CA ARG A 181 15.23 -11.35 12.16
C ARG A 181 14.69 -11.68 10.76
N ALA A 182 13.56 -11.09 10.39
CA ALA A 182 13.00 -11.27 9.06
C ALA A 182 13.92 -10.71 7.96
N MET A 183 14.51 -9.54 8.16
CA MET A 183 15.43 -8.93 7.19
C MET A 183 16.66 -9.81 6.92
N VAL A 184 17.32 -10.30 7.97
CA VAL A 184 18.53 -11.14 7.87
C VAL A 184 18.16 -12.53 7.35
N GLY A 185 17.11 -13.16 7.85
CA GLY A 185 16.63 -14.44 7.35
C GLY A 185 16.27 -14.37 5.86
N PHE A 186 15.53 -13.35 5.44
CA PHE A 186 15.17 -13.14 4.03
C PHE A 186 16.38 -12.83 3.15
N SER A 187 17.43 -12.23 3.70
CA SER A 187 18.69 -12.04 2.96
C SER A 187 19.38 -13.35 2.59
N GLY A 188 19.37 -14.34 3.50
CA GLY A 188 19.88 -15.69 3.24
C GLY A 188 19.01 -16.45 2.22
N VAL A 189 17.68 -16.35 2.35
CA VAL A 189 16.72 -16.87 1.36
C VAL A 189 17.03 -16.32 -0.04
N MET A 190 17.16 -15.00 -0.16
CA MET A 190 17.37 -14.34 -1.44
C MET A 190 18.71 -14.71 -2.06
N LYS A 191 19.76 -14.94 -1.26
CA LYS A 191 21.03 -15.52 -1.73
C LYS A 191 20.83 -16.91 -2.31
N ALA A 192 20.17 -17.81 -1.58
CA ALA A 192 19.88 -19.16 -2.07
C ALA A 192 19.07 -19.16 -3.38
N LEU A 193 18.01 -18.35 -3.46
CA LEU A 193 17.16 -18.26 -4.65
C LEU A 193 17.88 -17.63 -5.85
N PHE A 194 18.78 -16.66 -5.60
CA PHE A 194 19.59 -16.05 -6.66
C PHE A 194 20.63 -17.03 -7.20
N GLU A 195 21.42 -17.67 -6.33
CA GLU A 195 22.50 -18.58 -6.75
C GLU A 195 21.98 -19.89 -7.36
N SER A 196 20.81 -20.37 -6.92
CA SER A 196 20.15 -21.54 -7.51
C SER A 196 19.46 -21.26 -8.85
N GLY A 197 19.22 -19.98 -9.21
CA GLY A 197 18.47 -19.59 -10.41
C GLY A 197 16.95 -19.64 -10.27
N VAL A 198 16.41 -19.95 -9.08
CA VAL A 198 14.96 -19.88 -8.81
C VAL A 198 14.44 -18.44 -8.94
N LEU A 199 15.26 -17.46 -8.61
CA LEU A 199 14.88 -16.05 -8.74
C LEU A 199 14.60 -15.66 -10.20
N ASP A 200 15.31 -16.26 -11.17
CA ASP A 200 15.06 -16.05 -12.60
C ASP A 200 13.69 -16.62 -13.03
N CYS A 201 13.19 -17.63 -12.32
CA CYS A 201 11.87 -18.22 -12.52
C CYS A 201 10.75 -17.41 -11.85
N THR A 202 11.09 -16.41 -11.02
CA THR A 202 10.11 -15.68 -10.21
C THR A 202 9.57 -14.45 -10.95
N THR A 203 8.25 -14.20 -10.85
CA THR A 203 7.59 -13.01 -11.40
C THR A 203 7.48 -11.90 -10.35
N TYR A 204 7.09 -12.24 -9.12
CA TYR A 204 6.84 -11.28 -8.04
C TYR A 204 7.63 -11.60 -6.77
N ILE A 205 8.06 -10.57 -6.04
CA ILE A 205 8.55 -10.70 -4.66
C ILE A 205 7.72 -9.77 -3.80
N ALA A 206 6.99 -10.32 -2.84
CA ALA A 206 6.16 -9.61 -1.89
C ALA A 206 6.78 -9.61 -0.50
N GLY A 207 6.74 -8.48 0.20
CA GLY A 207 7.22 -8.36 1.57
C GLY A 207 6.36 -7.44 2.42
N LEU A 208 6.35 -7.70 3.72
CA LEU A 208 5.85 -6.76 4.73
C LEU A 208 6.86 -6.62 5.88
N SER A 209 6.78 -5.49 6.61
CA SER A 209 7.67 -5.19 7.74
C SER A 209 9.15 -5.48 7.44
N GLY A 210 9.85 -6.24 8.29
CA GLY A 210 11.29 -6.53 8.16
C GLY A 210 11.77 -7.02 6.78
N SER A 211 10.98 -7.85 6.06
CA SER A 211 11.36 -8.28 4.70
C SER A 211 11.41 -7.12 3.71
N THR A 212 10.59 -6.07 3.90
CA THR A 212 10.62 -4.86 3.06
C THR A 212 11.92 -4.08 3.20
N TRP A 213 12.58 -4.16 4.36
CA TRP A 213 13.86 -3.50 4.58
C TRP A 213 14.98 -4.17 3.78
N TYR A 214 14.97 -5.50 3.71
CA TYR A 214 15.90 -6.23 2.85
C TYR A 214 15.63 -5.95 1.37
N MET A 215 14.37 -6.04 0.94
CA MET A 215 13.97 -5.73 -0.44
C MET A 215 14.39 -4.31 -0.83
N SER A 216 14.13 -3.32 0.02
CA SER A 216 14.57 -1.93 -0.19
C SER A 216 16.09 -1.83 -0.31
N THR A 217 16.84 -2.52 0.54
CA THR A 217 18.31 -2.52 0.53
C THR A 217 18.87 -3.12 -0.76
N LEU A 218 18.29 -4.24 -1.22
CA LEU A 218 18.69 -4.97 -2.42
C LEU A 218 18.35 -4.20 -3.69
N TYR A 219 17.09 -3.80 -3.86
CA TYR A 219 16.61 -3.13 -5.07
C TYR A 219 17.12 -1.70 -5.21
N SER A 220 17.48 -1.03 -4.10
CA SER A 220 18.15 0.27 -4.15
C SER A 220 19.65 0.18 -4.46
N ASN A 221 20.25 -1.01 -4.43
CA ASN A 221 21.68 -1.13 -4.65
C ASN A 221 22.02 -0.81 -6.13
N PRO A 222 22.99 0.09 -6.40
CA PRO A 222 23.33 0.48 -7.76
C PRO A 222 23.81 -0.71 -8.61
N ASP A 223 24.51 -1.66 -8.00
CA ASP A 223 25.12 -2.79 -8.71
C ASP A 223 24.17 -3.98 -8.89
N PHE A 224 23.03 -4.03 -8.19
CA PHE A 224 22.04 -5.09 -8.38
C PHE A 224 21.34 -4.91 -9.74
N PRO A 225 21.10 -5.98 -10.55
CA PRO A 225 21.36 -7.41 -10.27
C PRO A 225 22.74 -7.95 -10.71
N ASN A 226 23.65 -7.11 -11.20
CA ASN A 226 25.00 -7.55 -11.61
C ASN A 226 25.82 -8.08 -10.42
N LYS A 227 25.74 -7.41 -9.26
CA LYS A 227 26.13 -7.97 -7.97
C LYS A 227 24.94 -8.62 -7.30
N GLY A 228 25.11 -9.88 -6.93
CA GLY A 228 24.06 -10.65 -6.26
C GLY A 228 23.98 -10.40 -4.75
N PRO A 229 23.02 -11.06 -4.08
CA PRO A 229 22.86 -11.00 -2.62
C PRO A 229 24.12 -11.31 -1.82
N LYS A 230 25.01 -12.20 -2.29
CA LYS A 230 26.25 -12.55 -1.58
C LYS A 230 27.10 -11.32 -1.19
N ASP A 231 27.33 -10.41 -2.14
CA ASP A 231 28.13 -9.21 -1.91
C ASP A 231 27.36 -8.17 -1.09
N ILE A 232 26.07 -8.00 -1.39
CA ILE A 232 25.20 -7.01 -0.75
C ILE A 232 24.94 -7.38 0.71
N ASN A 233 24.74 -8.66 1.02
CA ASN A 233 24.55 -9.19 2.37
C ASN A 233 25.82 -9.03 3.21
N SER A 234 27.01 -9.05 2.58
CA SER A 234 28.27 -8.78 3.27
C SER A 234 28.39 -7.31 3.72
N GLU A 235 27.81 -6.38 2.96
CA GLU A 235 27.64 -4.99 3.42
C GLU A 235 26.60 -4.92 4.54
N LEU A 236 25.45 -5.56 4.36
CA LEU A 236 24.37 -5.59 5.35
C LEU A 236 24.86 -6.06 6.73
N MET A 237 25.63 -7.15 6.77
CA MET A 237 26.24 -7.69 8.01
C MET A 237 27.05 -6.61 8.75
N LYS A 238 27.89 -5.86 8.03
CA LYS A 238 28.70 -4.80 8.63
C LYS A 238 27.83 -3.69 9.19
N ARG A 239 26.75 -3.33 8.51
CA ARG A 239 25.82 -2.26 8.93
C ARG A 239 25.08 -2.61 10.22
N VAL A 240 24.55 -3.83 10.30
CA VAL A 240 23.74 -4.25 11.45
C VAL A 240 24.57 -4.64 12.69
N SER A 241 25.89 -4.72 12.55
CA SER A 241 26.82 -4.95 13.66
C SER A 241 26.91 -3.80 14.66
N SER A 242 26.63 -2.59 14.20
CA SER A 242 26.54 -1.40 15.04
C SER A 242 25.12 -1.15 15.52
N ASN A 243 24.96 -0.75 16.78
CA ASN A 243 23.66 -0.38 17.33
C ASN A 243 23.09 0.86 16.61
N PRO A 244 21.92 0.75 15.93
CA PRO A 244 21.30 1.87 15.23
C PRO A 244 20.99 3.07 16.12
N LEU A 245 20.67 2.85 17.40
CA LEU A 245 20.30 3.91 18.35
C LEU A 245 21.42 4.96 18.55
N ARG A 246 22.67 4.64 18.19
CA ARG A 246 23.77 5.63 18.18
C ARG A 246 23.53 6.78 17.21
N LEU A 247 22.72 6.58 16.16
CA LEU A 247 22.36 7.60 15.19
C LEU A 247 21.37 8.64 15.73
N LEU A 248 20.76 8.38 16.88
CA LEU A 248 19.89 9.35 17.57
C LEU A 248 20.68 10.34 18.45
N MET A 249 22.01 10.27 18.44
CA MET A 249 22.89 11.17 19.19
C MET A 249 22.90 12.60 18.63
N PRO A 250 23.21 13.62 19.46
CA PRO A 250 23.09 15.04 19.10
C PRO A 250 23.81 15.49 17.82
N GLN A 251 24.86 14.79 17.42
CA GLN A 251 25.69 15.14 16.27
C GLN A 251 25.01 14.81 14.92
N HIS A 252 24.11 13.82 14.89
CA HIS A 252 23.48 13.30 13.66
C HIS A 252 22.02 13.77 13.49
N ILE A 253 21.35 13.99 14.61
CA ILE A 253 19.92 14.27 14.68
C ILE A 253 19.52 15.66 14.14
N THR A 254 20.45 16.61 14.04
CA THR A 254 20.19 17.94 13.46
C THR A 254 19.77 17.85 11.99
N HIS A 255 20.34 16.90 11.25
CA HIS A 255 19.92 16.61 9.88
C HIS A 255 18.48 16.10 9.81
N TYR A 256 18.10 15.23 10.76
CA TYR A 256 16.75 14.65 10.83
C TYR A 256 15.74 15.75 11.05
N ILE A 257 16.00 16.59 12.04
CA ILE A 257 15.18 17.77 12.35
C ILE A 257 14.99 18.65 11.12
N GLN A 258 16.06 18.97 10.40
CA GLN A 258 15.99 19.83 9.22
C GLN A 258 15.12 19.22 8.11
N ALA A 259 15.27 17.91 7.86
CA ALA A 259 14.45 17.18 6.90
C ALA A 259 12.96 17.18 7.31
N LEU A 260 12.67 16.89 8.57
CA LEU A 260 11.29 16.90 9.11
C LEU A 260 10.67 18.30 9.07
N TRP A 261 11.43 19.34 9.41
CA TRP A 261 10.97 20.71 9.30
C TRP A 261 10.65 21.11 7.88
N THR A 262 11.48 20.69 6.92
CA THR A 262 11.23 20.94 5.50
C THR A 262 9.92 20.29 5.05
N LYS A 263 9.68 19.04 5.46
CA LYS A 263 8.42 18.32 5.22
C LYS A 263 7.22 18.98 5.90
N LYS A 264 7.35 19.39 7.17
CA LYS A 264 6.30 20.09 7.91
C LYS A 264 5.96 21.45 7.31
N ALA A 265 6.99 22.23 6.93
CA ALA A 265 6.84 23.54 6.31
C ALA A 265 6.21 23.46 4.90
N SER A 266 6.41 22.37 4.17
CA SER A 266 5.69 22.12 2.90
C SER A 266 4.19 21.87 3.13
N GLY A 267 3.80 21.46 4.34
CA GLY A 267 2.43 21.17 4.74
C GLY A 267 2.08 19.68 4.67
N GLN A 268 3.07 18.79 4.64
CA GLN A 268 2.88 17.36 4.85
C GLN A 268 2.89 17.04 6.35
N PRO A 269 2.06 16.08 6.82
CA PRO A 269 2.15 15.60 8.19
C PRO A 269 3.51 14.95 8.44
N VAL A 270 4.04 15.16 9.64
CA VAL A 270 5.22 14.47 10.17
C VAL A 270 4.74 13.60 11.33
N THR A 271 5.30 12.41 11.43
CA THR A 271 4.98 11.40 12.44
C THR A 271 6.26 10.76 12.96
N PHE A 272 6.21 9.99 14.05
CA PHE A 272 7.39 9.26 14.50
C PHE A 272 7.89 8.25 13.44
N ALA A 273 7.00 7.75 12.57
CA ALA A 273 7.39 6.87 11.46
C ALA A 273 8.40 7.53 10.51
N ASP A 274 8.42 8.87 10.40
CA ASP A 274 9.44 9.60 9.66
C ASP A 274 10.82 9.50 10.33
N ILE A 275 10.87 9.68 11.65
CA ILE A 275 12.10 9.57 12.45
C ILE A 275 12.64 8.15 12.40
N PHE A 276 11.76 7.17 12.62
CA PHE A 276 12.11 5.76 12.54
C PHE A 276 12.56 5.37 11.12
N GLY A 277 11.90 5.87 10.09
CA GLY A 277 12.32 5.70 8.70
C GLY A 277 13.71 6.23 8.43
N MET A 278 14.05 7.42 8.92
CA MET A 278 15.41 7.96 8.82
C MET A 278 16.45 7.09 9.53
N LEU A 279 16.15 6.62 10.75
CA LEU A 279 17.01 5.73 11.53
C LEU A 279 17.32 4.42 10.77
N ILE A 280 16.28 3.78 10.24
CA ILE A 280 16.42 2.55 9.45
C ILE A 280 17.18 2.84 8.14
N GLY A 281 16.87 3.95 7.47
CA GLY A 281 17.54 4.38 6.24
C GLY A 281 19.04 4.60 6.44
N GLU A 282 19.44 5.34 7.48
CA GLU A 282 20.86 5.64 7.73
C GLU A 282 21.61 4.38 8.22
N THR A 283 20.92 3.42 8.83
CA THR A 283 21.50 2.12 9.15
C THR A 283 21.75 1.30 7.88
N LEU A 284 20.75 1.14 7.02
CA LEU A 284 20.77 0.15 5.94
C LEU A 284 21.27 0.70 4.60
N ILE A 285 20.94 1.96 4.29
CA ILE A 285 21.21 2.61 3.00
C ILE A 285 21.81 4.03 3.13
N PRO A 286 22.79 4.29 4.04
CA PRO A 286 23.28 5.63 4.34
C PRO A 286 23.83 6.40 3.14
N SER A 287 24.39 5.71 2.15
CA SER A 287 24.95 6.32 0.93
C SER A 287 23.91 6.74 -0.10
N ARG A 288 22.63 6.39 0.11
CA ARG A 288 21.55 6.58 -0.87
C ARG A 288 20.21 6.92 -0.22
N MET A 289 20.25 7.72 0.85
CA MET A 289 19.06 8.18 1.60
C MET A 289 18.01 8.90 0.74
N GLY A 290 18.42 9.52 -0.37
CA GLY A 290 17.53 10.23 -1.30
C GLY A 290 16.83 9.34 -2.33
N ILE A 291 17.08 8.02 -2.35
CA ILE A 291 16.44 7.12 -3.32
C ILE A 291 14.94 7.04 -3.08
N LYS A 292 14.17 6.92 -4.16
CA LYS A 292 12.71 6.89 -4.19
C LYS A 292 12.18 5.51 -4.59
N LEU A 293 10.89 5.26 -4.40
CA LEU A 293 10.28 4.01 -4.85
C LEU A 293 10.22 3.96 -6.38
N SER A 294 9.98 5.10 -7.03
CA SER A 294 10.01 5.21 -8.48
C SER A 294 11.38 4.89 -9.10
N ASP A 295 12.49 5.20 -8.42
CA ASP A 295 13.86 4.90 -8.89
C ASP A 295 14.12 3.38 -9.01
N ILE A 296 13.41 2.55 -8.24
CA ILE A 296 13.50 1.08 -8.32
C ILE A 296 13.06 0.56 -9.71
N GLN A 297 12.30 1.35 -10.50
CA GLN A 297 11.94 0.99 -11.88
C GLN A 297 13.17 0.66 -12.73
N GLU A 298 14.35 1.24 -12.45
CA GLU A 298 15.60 0.92 -13.14
C GLU A 298 16.01 -0.56 -13.03
N LYS A 299 15.57 -1.25 -11.97
CA LYS A 299 15.87 -2.67 -11.72
C LYS A 299 14.92 -3.63 -12.43
N ILE A 300 13.82 -3.13 -12.99
CA ILE A 300 12.74 -3.94 -13.56
C ILE A 300 12.29 -3.47 -14.94
N ASN A 301 12.85 -2.38 -15.47
CA ASN A 301 12.50 -1.80 -16.77
C ASN A 301 12.71 -2.75 -17.96
N GLN A 302 13.62 -3.73 -17.85
CA GLN A 302 13.84 -4.79 -18.82
C GLN A 302 13.33 -6.13 -18.29
N ALA A 303 12.48 -6.14 -17.26
CA ALA A 303 12.04 -7.32 -16.53
C ALA A 303 13.19 -8.22 -16.04
N GLN A 304 14.37 -7.65 -15.77
CA GLN A 304 15.58 -8.35 -15.35
C GLN A 304 15.49 -8.91 -13.92
N CYS A 305 14.72 -8.26 -13.05
CA CYS A 305 14.39 -8.75 -11.71
C CYS A 305 12.88 -9.00 -11.58
N PRO A 306 12.44 -9.85 -10.63
CA PRO A 306 11.03 -9.91 -10.24
C PRO A 306 10.50 -8.54 -9.78
N LEU A 307 9.21 -8.28 -9.95
CA LEU A 307 8.58 -7.04 -9.49
C LEU A 307 8.49 -7.05 -7.95
N PRO A 308 9.11 -6.08 -7.25
CA PRO A 308 8.98 -5.97 -5.82
C PRO A 308 7.63 -5.33 -5.44
N LEU A 309 6.92 -5.98 -4.51
CA LEU A 309 5.64 -5.56 -3.96
C LEU A 309 5.79 -5.39 -2.45
N PHE A 310 5.34 -4.26 -1.93
CA PHE A 310 5.37 -3.93 -0.51
C PHE A 310 3.96 -3.57 -0.03
N THR A 311 3.74 -3.59 1.28
CA THR A 311 2.42 -3.31 1.85
C THR A 311 2.46 -2.59 3.18
N CYS A 312 1.41 -1.81 3.43
CA CYS A 312 1.00 -1.37 4.75
C CYS A 312 -0.52 -1.53 4.90
N LEU A 313 -1.04 -1.23 6.07
CA LEU A 313 -2.48 -1.15 6.33
C LEU A 313 -2.91 0.29 6.45
N HIS A 314 -4.07 0.59 5.90
CA HIS A 314 -4.83 1.75 6.29
C HIS A 314 -5.80 1.39 7.42
N VAL A 315 -5.62 2.01 8.59
CA VAL A 315 -6.49 1.82 9.76
C VAL A 315 -7.53 2.92 9.83
N LYS A 316 -8.80 2.50 9.97
CA LYS A 316 -9.96 3.39 10.12
C LYS A 316 -10.25 3.62 11.62
N PRO A 317 -10.70 4.82 12.02
CA PRO A 317 -11.01 5.16 13.41
C PRO A 317 -12.16 4.33 14.01
N ASP A 318 -13.20 4.04 13.21
CA ASP A 318 -14.44 3.41 13.70
C ASP A 318 -14.42 1.87 13.66
N VAL A 319 -13.33 1.28 13.17
CA VAL A 319 -13.21 -0.18 13.04
C VAL A 319 -12.69 -0.77 14.34
N SER A 320 -13.41 -1.77 14.88
CA SER A 320 -13.07 -2.40 16.16
C SER A 320 -11.94 -3.44 16.07
N GLU A 321 -11.62 -3.94 14.86
CA GLU A 321 -10.58 -4.96 14.65
C GLU A 321 -9.67 -4.68 13.45
N LEU A 322 -8.36 -4.90 13.64
CA LEU A 322 -7.35 -4.70 12.59
C LEU A 322 -7.50 -5.67 11.41
N MET A 323 -8.14 -6.83 11.59
CA MET A 323 -8.49 -7.75 10.50
C MET A 323 -9.35 -7.13 9.40
N PHE A 324 -10.04 -6.04 9.69
CA PHE A 324 -10.87 -5.32 8.73
C PHE A 324 -10.19 -4.06 8.13
N ALA A 325 -8.92 -3.82 8.47
CA ALA A 325 -8.14 -2.75 7.89
C ALA A 325 -7.91 -2.98 6.38
N ASP A 326 -7.83 -1.88 5.63
CA ASP A 326 -7.66 -1.96 4.19
C ASP A 326 -6.18 -2.05 3.83
N TRP A 327 -5.81 -3.04 3.02
CA TRP A 327 -4.43 -3.23 2.58
C TRP A 327 -4.06 -2.23 1.48
N VAL A 328 -2.92 -1.58 1.63
CA VAL A 328 -2.34 -0.66 0.64
C VAL A 328 -1.14 -1.34 0.01
N GLU A 329 -1.19 -1.54 -1.30
CA GLU A 329 -0.08 -2.12 -2.06
C GLU A 329 0.83 -1.04 -2.63
N PHE A 330 2.13 -1.35 -2.68
CA PHE A 330 3.17 -0.48 -3.21
C PHE A 330 4.01 -1.27 -4.20
N SER A 331 4.19 -0.72 -5.39
CA SER A 331 5.15 -1.18 -6.38
C SER A 331 5.92 0.01 -6.93
N PRO A 332 7.05 -0.20 -7.64
CA PRO A 332 7.71 0.88 -8.35
C PRO A 332 6.83 1.56 -9.41
N TYR A 333 5.69 0.96 -9.82
CA TYR A 333 4.81 1.49 -10.85
C TYR A 333 3.59 2.24 -10.31
N GLU A 334 2.94 1.72 -9.27
CA GLU A 334 1.76 2.32 -8.65
C GLU A 334 1.64 1.97 -7.16
N ILE A 335 0.93 2.82 -6.42
CA ILE A 335 0.52 2.64 -5.03
C ILE A 335 -1.00 2.77 -4.95
N GLY A 336 -1.67 1.91 -4.18
CA GLY A 336 -3.13 2.02 -4.06
C GLY A 336 -3.78 0.93 -3.22
N MET A 337 -5.12 0.94 -3.23
CA MET A 337 -5.95 -0.05 -2.53
C MET A 337 -6.69 -0.91 -3.56
N ALA A 338 -6.24 -2.16 -3.74
CA ALA A 338 -6.84 -3.10 -4.69
C ALA A 338 -8.33 -3.33 -4.45
N LYS A 339 -8.75 -3.31 -3.17
CA LYS A 339 -10.16 -3.41 -2.74
C LYS A 339 -11.06 -2.44 -3.46
N TYR A 340 -10.59 -1.21 -3.66
CA TYR A 340 -11.35 -0.12 -4.28
C TYR A 340 -10.92 0.15 -5.73
N GLY A 341 -10.00 -0.67 -6.27
CA GLY A 341 -9.45 -0.47 -7.60
C GLY A 341 -8.84 0.93 -7.81
N THR A 342 -8.34 1.58 -6.74
CA THR A 342 -7.88 2.97 -6.80
C THR A 342 -6.39 3.06 -6.58
N PHE A 343 -5.69 3.62 -7.56
CA PHE A 343 -4.23 3.64 -7.66
C PHE A 343 -3.71 5.00 -8.10
N MET A 344 -2.44 5.27 -7.81
CA MET A 344 -1.70 6.43 -8.28
C MET A 344 -0.23 6.08 -8.51
N THR A 345 0.51 6.93 -9.21
CA THR A 345 1.96 6.76 -9.35
C THR A 345 2.67 7.04 -8.02
N PRO A 346 3.84 6.41 -7.74
CA PRO A 346 4.52 6.54 -6.45
C PRO A 346 4.84 7.97 -6.03
N ASP A 347 5.15 8.84 -6.98
CA ASP A 347 5.47 10.24 -6.76
C ASP A 347 4.29 11.08 -6.25
N LEU A 348 3.07 10.56 -6.37
CA LEU A 348 1.87 11.22 -5.85
C LEU A 348 1.50 10.78 -4.43
N PHE A 349 2.06 9.67 -3.92
CA PHE A 349 1.73 9.21 -2.57
C PHE A 349 2.22 10.20 -1.51
N GLY A 350 1.27 10.74 -0.75
CA GLY A 350 1.49 11.81 0.22
C GLY A 350 1.19 13.22 -0.31
N SER A 351 0.80 13.37 -1.58
CA SER A 351 0.21 14.59 -2.16
C SER A 351 -1.22 14.84 -1.68
N LYS A 352 -1.69 16.09 -1.77
CA LYS A 352 -3.09 16.41 -1.46
C LYS A 352 -3.96 16.15 -2.68
N PHE A 353 -5.04 15.42 -2.48
CA PHE A 353 -6.04 15.13 -3.50
C PHE A 353 -7.39 15.75 -3.15
N PHE A 354 -8.21 15.95 -4.18
CA PHE A 354 -9.64 16.19 -4.03
C PHE A 354 -10.35 15.67 -5.28
N MET A 355 -11.35 14.80 -5.08
CA MET A 355 -12.13 14.17 -6.15
C MET A 355 -11.27 13.47 -7.22
N GLY A 356 -10.16 12.84 -6.81
CA GLY A 356 -9.26 12.11 -7.70
C GLY A 356 -8.27 12.97 -8.51
N THR A 357 -8.20 14.27 -8.23
CA THR A 357 -7.20 15.19 -8.80
C THR A 357 -6.22 15.65 -7.73
N VAL A 358 -4.95 15.77 -8.07
CA VAL A 358 -3.92 16.34 -7.21
C VAL A 358 -4.12 17.85 -7.08
N VAL A 359 -4.42 18.31 -5.87
CA VAL A 359 -4.56 19.73 -5.53
C VAL A 359 -3.21 20.36 -5.20
N LYS A 360 -2.36 19.61 -4.50
CA LYS A 360 -0.98 20.03 -4.18
C LYS A 360 -0.05 18.84 -4.28
N LYS A 361 0.80 18.86 -5.30
CA LYS A 361 1.87 17.88 -5.49
C LYS A 361 3.04 18.22 -4.57
N TYR A 362 3.55 17.21 -3.87
CA TYR A 362 4.81 17.30 -3.13
C TYR A 362 5.91 16.53 -3.85
N GLU A 363 7.14 16.67 -3.37
CA GLU A 363 8.20 15.75 -3.78
C GLU A 363 7.84 14.33 -3.32
N GLU A 364 8.20 13.33 -4.14
CA GLU A 364 8.07 11.92 -3.78
C GLU A 364 8.77 11.65 -2.45
N ASN A 365 8.08 10.96 -1.55
CA ASN A 365 8.68 10.59 -0.28
C ASN A 365 9.90 9.66 -0.54
N PRO A 366 11.02 9.90 0.14
CA PRO A 366 12.19 9.04 0.02
C PRO A 366 11.88 7.62 0.53
N LEU A 367 12.54 6.60 -0.01
CA LEU A 367 12.26 5.19 0.24
C LEU A 367 12.31 4.84 1.73
N HIS A 368 13.22 5.45 2.48
CA HIS A 368 13.34 5.23 3.92
C HIS A 368 12.09 5.68 4.72
N PHE A 369 11.31 6.64 4.23
CA PHE A 369 10.01 6.99 4.83
C PHE A 369 9.04 5.83 4.66
N LEU A 370 8.98 5.23 3.46
CA LEU A 370 8.15 4.05 3.22
C LEU A 370 8.63 2.86 4.05
N MET A 371 9.94 2.65 4.21
CA MET A 371 10.50 1.64 5.12
C MET A 371 10.06 1.86 6.58
N GLY A 372 9.95 3.12 7.01
CA GLY A 372 9.41 3.50 8.32
C GLY A 372 7.92 3.21 8.46
N VAL A 373 7.12 3.46 7.40
CA VAL A 373 5.69 3.12 7.35
C VAL A 373 5.46 1.61 7.34
N TRP A 374 6.17 0.87 6.48
CA TRP A 374 6.06 -0.59 6.38
C TRP A 374 6.50 -1.30 7.66
N GLY A 375 7.38 -0.68 8.45
CA GLY A 375 7.85 -1.19 9.75
C GLY A 375 7.32 -0.40 10.95
N SER A 376 6.19 0.31 10.84
CA SER A 376 5.75 1.24 11.88
C SER A 376 5.32 0.59 13.20
N ALA A 377 5.23 -0.75 13.30
CA ALA A 377 4.99 -1.43 14.58
C ALA A 377 6.08 -1.05 15.62
N PHE A 378 7.33 -0.93 15.16
CA PHE A 378 8.46 -0.47 15.97
C PHE A 378 8.39 1.01 16.34
N SER A 379 7.78 1.83 15.47
CA SER A 379 7.49 3.23 15.76
C SER A 379 6.47 3.34 16.90
N ILE A 380 5.37 2.57 16.83
CA ILE A 380 4.32 2.55 17.86
C ILE A 380 4.87 2.09 19.21
N LEU A 381 5.71 1.04 19.21
CA LEU A 381 6.32 0.45 20.40
C LEU A 381 7.74 0.96 20.69
N PHE A 382 8.12 2.14 20.19
CA PHE A 382 9.50 2.62 20.25
C PHE A 382 10.06 2.73 21.68
N ASN A 383 9.22 3.05 22.68
CA ASN A 383 9.65 3.08 24.08
C ASN A 383 10.25 1.75 24.55
N ARG A 384 9.72 0.61 24.07
CA ARG A 384 10.27 -0.71 24.36
C ARG A 384 11.57 -0.99 23.61
N VAL A 385 11.68 -0.51 22.37
CA VAL A 385 12.94 -0.58 21.60
C VAL A 385 14.09 0.14 22.32
N LEU A 386 13.80 1.22 23.06
CA LEU A 386 14.77 1.94 23.89
C LEU A 386 15.03 1.28 25.27
N GLY A 387 14.30 0.23 25.62
CA GLY A 387 14.43 -0.47 26.90
C GLY A 387 13.78 0.25 28.09
N VAL A 388 12.85 1.18 27.88
CA VAL A 388 12.10 1.83 28.96
C VAL A 388 11.08 0.82 29.50
N LYS A 389 11.34 0.25 30.69
CA LYS A 389 10.49 -0.75 31.33
C LYS A 389 9.30 -0.10 32.03
N ASP A 390 8.12 -0.12 31.41
CA ASP A 390 6.87 0.02 32.15
C ASP A 390 6.34 -1.37 32.51
N ARG A 391 6.41 -1.68 33.81
CA ARG A 391 5.87 -2.86 34.54
C ARG A 391 6.53 -4.23 34.29
N ALA A 392 6.50 -5.04 35.35
CA ALA A 392 7.25 -6.28 35.55
C ALA A 392 6.89 -7.39 34.55
N GLY A 393 7.93 -8.01 33.97
CA GLY A 393 7.86 -9.11 33.00
C GLY A 393 8.32 -8.67 31.60
N GLY A 394 9.33 -9.34 31.02
CA GLY A 394 9.79 -9.07 29.65
C GLY A 394 8.84 -9.71 28.64
N SER A 395 7.82 -8.99 28.20
CA SER A 395 6.88 -9.44 27.18
C SER A 395 7.49 -9.40 25.78
N THR A 396 7.10 -10.34 24.91
CA THR A 396 7.50 -10.33 23.50
C THR A 396 6.80 -9.19 22.73
N MET A 397 7.28 -8.86 21.54
CA MET A 397 6.61 -7.83 20.73
C MET A 397 5.21 -8.29 20.34
N GLU A 398 5.08 -9.57 20.04
CA GLU A 398 3.85 -10.23 19.61
C GLU A 398 2.78 -10.18 20.71
N GLU A 399 3.14 -10.42 21.98
CA GLU A 399 2.23 -10.26 23.12
C GLU A 399 1.71 -8.82 23.29
N GLU A 400 2.56 -7.81 23.02
CA GLU A 400 2.13 -6.42 23.07
C GLU A 400 1.26 -6.04 21.87
N LEU A 401 1.59 -6.55 20.68
CA LEU A 401 0.81 -6.32 19.47
C LEU A 401 -0.61 -6.88 19.59
N GLU A 402 -0.79 -8.04 20.22
CA GLU A 402 -2.12 -8.63 20.49
C GLU A 402 -3.01 -7.74 21.38
N GLN A 403 -2.40 -6.84 22.17
CA GLN A 403 -3.14 -5.91 23.05
C GLN A 403 -3.45 -4.57 22.36
N ILE A 404 -2.93 -4.31 21.16
CA ILE A 404 -3.16 -3.06 20.44
C ILE A 404 -4.51 -3.11 19.73
N LYS A 405 -5.43 -2.26 20.18
CA LYS A 405 -6.70 -1.98 19.49
C LYS A 405 -6.55 -0.82 18.50
N PRO A 406 -7.39 -0.76 17.45
CA PRO A 406 -7.42 0.36 16.52
C PRO A 406 -7.51 1.73 17.20
N GLN A 407 -8.34 1.90 18.23
CA GLN A 407 -8.50 3.20 18.93
C GLN A 407 -7.18 3.73 19.51
N HIS A 408 -6.24 2.84 19.86
CA HIS A 408 -4.93 3.27 20.33
C HIS A 408 -4.07 3.89 19.21
N ILE A 409 -4.32 3.55 17.94
CA ILE A 409 -3.53 3.97 16.78
C ILE A 409 -4.13 5.22 16.12
N VAL A 410 -5.46 5.37 16.14
CA VAL A 410 -6.16 6.40 15.34
C VAL A 410 -6.51 7.67 16.11
N GLY A 411 -6.47 7.65 17.45
CA GLY A 411 -6.83 8.81 18.30
C GLY A 411 -8.32 9.17 18.21
N GLU A 412 -8.90 9.76 19.26
CA GLU A 412 -10.15 10.52 19.14
C GLU A 412 -9.76 11.97 18.79
N ASP A 413 -10.36 12.55 17.75
CA ASP A 413 -10.23 13.99 17.44
C ASP A 413 -10.89 14.81 18.57
N THR A 414 -10.21 14.92 19.72
CA THR A 414 -10.66 15.74 20.86
C THR A 414 -9.52 16.59 21.41
N LEU A 415 -9.92 17.81 21.76
CA LEU A 415 -9.13 18.99 22.15
C LEU A 415 -8.08 18.72 23.23
N ASP A 416 -6.95 19.41 23.08
CA ASP A 416 -5.82 19.50 24.00
C ASP A 416 -6.24 19.69 25.47
N ASP A 417 -5.72 18.84 26.37
CA ASP A 417 -5.61 19.16 27.79
C ASP A 417 -4.26 18.66 28.34
N ASP A 418 -3.35 19.60 28.58
CA ASP A 418 -2.05 19.42 29.22
C ASP A 418 -2.19 19.57 30.75
N GLU A 419 -1.89 18.52 31.53
CA GLU A 419 -1.51 18.69 32.94
C GLU A 419 -0.27 17.86 33.33
N PRO A 420 0.77 18.46 33.93
CA PRO A 420 1.98 17.76 34.34
C PRO A 420 1.91 17.24 35.78
N ARG A 421 2.35 15.98 36.03
CA ARG A 421 2.52 15.41 37.38
C ARG A 421 3.99 15.31 37.83
N LYS A 422 4.19 15.60 39.12
CA LYS A 422 5.47 15.75 39.85
C LYS A 422 6.15 14.43 40.21
N GLY A 423 7.48 14.48 40.29
CA GLY A 423 8.39 13.35 40.49
C GLY A 423 8.61 12.87 41.93
N GLY A 424 9.32 11.75 42.03
CA GLY A 424 9.80 11.09 43.24
C GLY A 424 11.17 10.42 42.99
N THR A 425 11.93 10.23 44.07
CA THR A 425 13.39 10.16 44.18
C THR A 425 14.07 8.79 43.95
N GLU A 426 15.40 8.88 43.75
CA GLU A 426 16.39 7.93 43.21
C GLU A 426 16.75 6.70 44.07
N ASN A 427 17.24 5.65 43.40
CA ASN A 427 17.97 4.52 43.99
C ASN A 427 19.16 4.11 43.09
N GLN A 428 20.25 3.61 43.68
CA GLN A 428 21.62 3.56 43.09
C GLN A 428 21.92 2.42 42.09
N GLU A 429 20.93 1.70 41.56
CA GLU A 429 21.10 0.87 40.34
C GLU A 429 20.88 1.66 39.05
N ALA A 430 20.65 2.98 39.19
CA ALA A 430 20.16 3.85 38.14
C ALA A 430 21.21 4.35 37.13
N GLU A 431 22.53 4.14 37.25
CA GLU A 431 23.47 4.84 36.35
C GLU A 431 23.44 4.34 34.88
N GLU A 432 23.25 3.04 34.64
CA GLU A 432 23.10 2.50 33.27
C GLU A 432 21.68 2.67 32.70
N GLU A 433 20.67 2.74 33.58
CA GLU A 433 19.28 3.04 33.24
C GLU A 433 19.07 4.55 33.02
N PHE A 434 19.82 5.40 33.72
CA PHE A 434 19.83 6.85 33.62
C PHE A 434 20.40 7.30 32.28
N HIS A 435 21.50 6.71 31.79
CA HIS A 435 22.02 7.07 30.47
C HIS A 435 21.05 6.73 29.32
N ARG A 436 20.33 5.60 29.39
CA ARG A 436 19.34 5.18 28.38
C ARG A 436 18.03 5.98 28.47
N THR A 437 17.51 6.17 29.68
CA THR A 437 16.30 6.96 29.94
C THR A 437 16.54 8.45 29.68
N ALA A 438 17.74 8.96 29.98
CA ALA A 438 18.16 10.32 29.64
C ALA A 438 18.33 10.50 28.13
N GLN A 439 18.83 9.52 27.38
CA GLN A 439 18.90 9.58 25.92
C GLN A 439 17.49 9.63 25.29
N ALA A 440 16.58 8.73 25.70
CA ALA A 440 15.19 8.75 25.24
C ALA A 440 14.48 10.07 25.57
N SER A 441 14.60 10.52 26.82
CA SER A 441 14.05 11.80 27.29
C SER A 441 14.68 13.00 26.58
N TRP A 442 15.96 12.94 26.27
CA TRP A 442 16.68 14.01 25.55
C TRP A 442 16.26 14.09 24.09
N VAL A 443 16.22 12.96 23.37
CA VAL A 443 15.76 12.88 21.97
C VAL A 443 14.34 13.41 21.87
N GLN A 444 13.46 12.96 22.77
CA GLN A 444 12.09 13.45 22.84
C GLN A 444 12.02 14.95 23.11
N ARG A 445 12.72 15.45 24.13
CA ARG A 445 12.74 16.89 24.46
C ARG A 445 13.22 17.73 23.30
N MET A 446 14.20 17.24 22.56
CA MET A 446 14.82 17.98 21.48
C MET A 446 13.94 17.99 20.22
N PHE A 447 13.33 16.86 19.83
CA PHE A 447 12.32 16.89 18.76
C PHE A 447 11.06 17.66 19.17
N THR A 448 10.65 17.62 20.44
CA THR A 448 9.49 18.38 20.93
C THR A 448 9.77 19.88 20.92
N SER A 449 10.95 20.31 21.40
CA SER A 449 11.32 21.73 21.40
C SER A 449 11.43 22.30 20.00
N VAL A 450 11.82 21.45 19.04
CA VAL A 450 12.03 21.87 17.67
C VAL A 450 10.79 21.71 16.81
N LEU A 451 10.00 20.63 16.89
CA LEU A 451 8.79 20.44 16.07
C LEU A 451 7.52 21.02 16.72
N GLY A 452 7.58 21.39 17.99
CA GLY A 452 6.47 21.96 18.75
C GLY A 452 5.32 20.98 19.01
N ASP A 453 5.58 19.68 18.92
CA ASP A 453 4.54 18.65 18.91
C ASP A 453 4.97 17.47 19.81
N SER A 454 4.56 17.53 21.08
CA SER A 454 4.84 16.49 22.06
C SER A 454 4.07 15.20 21.76
N ALA A 455 2.96 15.30 21.01
CA ALA A 455 2.11 14.17 20.66
C ALA A 455 2.84 13.16 19.76
N LEU A 456 3.79 13.61 18.92
CA LEU A 456 4.64 12.74 18.09
C LEU A 456 5.32 11.62 18.88
N PHE A 457 5.70 11.89 20.13
CA PHE A 457 6.38 10.93 21.00
C PHE A 457 5.45 10.36 22.07
N ASN A 458 4.45 11.12 22.50
CA ASN A 458 3.62 10.76 23.64
C ASN A 458 2.39 9.93 23.28
N THR A 459 1.88 10.03 22.04
CA THR A 459 0.69 9.29 21.64
C THR A 459 1.04 8.20 20.63
N ARG A 460 0.35 7.06 20.72
CA ARG A 460 0.46 5.98 19.72
C ARG A 460 -0.03 6.46 18.34
N GLU A 461 -0.97 7.40 18.29
CA GLU A 461 -1.40 8.08 17.06
C GLU A 461 -0.26 8.89 16.43
N GLY A 462 0.45 9.70 17.21
CA GLY A 462 1.62 10.46 16.74
C GLY A 462 2.77 9.57 16.26
N ARG A 463 2.77 8.29 16.68
CA ARG A 463 3.73 7.28 16.25
C ARG A 463 3.31 6.47 15.02
N ALA A 464 2.02 6.41 14.71
CA ALA A 464 1.54 5.81 13.47
C ALA A 464 1.91 6.69 12.27
N GLY A 465 2.09 6.09 11.09
CA GLY A 465 2.30 6.87 9.87
C GLY A 465 1.02 7.61 9.49
N LYS A 466 1.13 8.86 9.04
CA LYS A 466 -0.02 9.68 8.60
C LYS A 466 0.31 10.29 7.24
N VAL A 467 -0.61 10.17 6.28
CA VAL A 467 -0.48 10.78 4.95
C VAL A 467 -1.77 11.49 4.56
N HIS A 468 -1.71 12.41 3.59
CA HIS A 468 -2.92 13.04 3.05
C HIS A 468 -3.80 11.97 2.37
N ASN A 469 -5.11 12.06 2.57
CA ASN A 469 -6.05 11.08 2.02
C ASN A 469 -6.17 11.26 0.50
N PHE A 470 -5.65 10.32 -0.28
CA PHE A 470 -5.79 10.38 -1.74
C PHE A 470 -7.24 10.16 -2.19
N MET A 471 -8.09 9.56 -1.36
CA MET A 471 -9.50 9.30 -1.63
C MET A 471 -10.43 10.47 -1.26
N LEU A 472 -9.89 11.61 -0.82
CA LEU A 472 -10.66 12.74 -0.31
C LEU A 472 -11.69 13.26 -1.34
N GLY A 473 -12.96 13.33 -0.94
CA GLY A 473 -14.06 13.86 -1.75
C GLY A 473 -14.57 12.91 -2.84
N LEU A 474 -14.09 11.67 -2.91
CA LEU A 474 -14.65 10.65 -3.80
C LEU A 474 -15.98 10.10 -3.28
N ASN A 475 -16.80 9.57 -4.17
CA ASN A 475 -17.99 8.81 -3.81
C ASN A 475 -17.68 7.31 -3.91
N LEU A 476 -18.05 6.55 -2.88
CA LEU A 476 -17.93 5.09 -2.87
C LEU A 476 -19.28 4.47 -3.19
N ASN A 477 -19.37 3.81 -4.35
CA ASN A 477 -20.53 3.00 -4.72
C ASN A 477 -20.30 1.55 -4.25
N THR A 478 -21.23 1.00 -3.47
CA THR A 478 -21.13 -0.32 -2.81
C THR A 478 -21.35 -1.53 -3.74
N ASN A 479 -21.20 -1.38 -5.06
CA ASN A 479 -21.74 -2.33 -6.03
C ASN A 479 -20.78 -3.39 -6.59
N MET A 480 -19.58 -3.61 -6.03
CA MET A 480 -18.66 -4.62 -6.60
C MET A 480 -17.94 -5.48 -5.55
N PRO A 481 -18.02 -6.82 -5.64
CA PRO A 481 -17.16 -7.71 -4.86
C PRO A 481 -15.70 -7.65 -5.34
N PHE A 482 -14.76 -7.97 -4.44
CA PHE A 482 -13.30 -7.98 -4.67
C PHE A 482 -12.85 -8.84 -5.86
N SER A 483 -13.66 -9.85 -6.23
CA SER A 483 -13.46 -10.73 -7.38
C SER A 483 -14.69 -10.71 -8.29
N PRO A 484 -14.57 -10.25 -9.55
CA PRO A 484 -15.62 -10.39 -10.55
C PRO A 484 -15.69 -11.80 -11.16
N LEU A 485 -14.79 -12.73 -10.78
CA LEU A 485 -14.59 -14.02 -11.44
C LEU A 485 -15.37 -15.20 -10.82
N LEU A 486 -16.17 -14.98 -9.78
CA LEU A 486 -17.11 -16.00 -9.29
C LEU A 486 -18.53 -15.68 -9.78
N GLU A 487 -18.94 -16.32 -10.86
CA GLU A 487 -20.35 -16.69 -11.01
C GLU A 487 -20.74 -17.50 -9.77
N ILE A 488 -21.89 -17.16 -9.20
CA ILE A 488 -22.51 -17.82 -8.05
C ILE A 488 -22.80 -19.27 -8.43
N THR A 489 -21.82 -20.15 -8.30
CA THR A 489 -21.94 -21.59 -8.58
C THR A 489 -21.22 -22.36 -7.48
N HIS A 490 -21.74 -22.25 -6.26
CA HIS A 490 -21.93 -23.38 -5.34
C HIS A 490 -22.69 -22.86 -4.13
N ALA A 491 -23.94 -23.33 -3.96
CA ALA A 491 -24.59 -23.27 -2.68
C ALA A 491 -23.73 -24.08 -1.70
N MET A 492 -23.14 -23.41 -0.70
CA MET A 492 -22.42 -24.07 0.37
C MET A 492 -23.38 -25.03 1.09
N THR A 493 -22.97 -26.27 1.27
CA THR A 493 -23.75 -27.26 2.01
C THR A 493 -23.65 -26.98 3.51
N PRO A 494 -24.72 -27.20 4.31
CA PRO A 494 -24.77 -26.88 5.75
C PRO A 494 -23.71 -27.57 6.62
N GLU A 495 -23.01 -28.58 6.09
CA GLU A 495 -21.97 -29.32 6.81
C GLU A 495 -20.64 -28.56 6.92
N GLU A 496 -20.45 -27.46 6.18
CA GLU A 496 -19.25 -26.59 6.29
C GLU A 496 -19.40 -25.49 7.37
N GLU A 497 -20.54 -25.43 8.05
CA GLU A 497 -20.92 -24.35 8.98
C GLU A 497 -20.51 -24.61 10.44
N VAL A 498 -19.80 -25.70 10.72
CA VAL A 498 -19.44 -26.06 12.10
C VAL A 498 -17.92 -26.20 12.24
N ASP A 499 -17.23 -25.05 12.31
CA ASP A 499 -15.91 -24.97 12.93
C ASP A 499 -15.87 -23.77 13.89
N ALA A 500 -15.35 -24.00 15.09
CA ALA A 500 -15.84 -23.44 16.37
C ALA A 500 -15.55 -21.95 16.68
N VAL A 501 -15.48 -21.05 15.70
CA VAL A 501 -14.95 -19.67 15.92
C VAL A 501 -15.69 -18.58 15.16
N THR A 502 -16.96 -18.73 14.77
CA THR A 502 -17.64 -17.65 14.04
C THR A 502 -19.05 -17.37 14.54
N ASP A 503 -19.24 -16.13 14.99
CA ASP A 503 -20.55 -15.49 15.09
C ASP A 503 -20.97 -15.03 13.67
N PRO A 504 -22.17 -15.38 13.18
CA PRO A 504 -22.67 -14.95 11.86
C PRO A 504 -22.63 -13.43 11.64
N ASP A 505 -22.68 -12.64 12.72
CA ASP A 505 -22.70 -11.17 12.69
C ASP A 505 -21.29 -10.54 12.63
N GLU A 506 -20.19 -11.32 12.66
CA GLU A 506 -18.79 -10.83 12.63
C GLU A 506 -18.41 -10.21 11.27
N PHE A 507 -19.19 -10.45 10.21
CA PHE A 507 -18.85 -10.06 8.82
C PHE A 507 -19.51 -8.76 8.33
N ASP A 508 -20.46 -8.19 9.08
CA ASP A 508 -21.22 -7.01 8.63
C ASP A 508 -20.35 -5.75 8.44
N ARG A 509 -19.22 -5.66 9.18
CA ARG A 509 -18.34 -4.48 9.15
C ARG A 509 -17.21 -4.52 8.10
N ILE A 510 -16.99 -5.65 7.42
CA ILE A 510 -15.95 -5.77 6.36
C ILE A 510 -16.22 -4.79 5.19
N TYR A 511 -17.51 -4.54 4.96
CA TYR A 511 -18.02 -3.74 3.86
C TYR A 511 -18.19 -2.26 4.22
N GLU A 512 -17.80 -1.83 5.44
CA GLU A 512 -17.84 -0.42 5.77
C GLU A 512 -16.89 0.35 4.83
N PRO A 513 -17.43 1.30 4.03
CA PRO A 513 -16.63 2.03 3.07
C PRO A 513 -15.53 2.84 3.77
N LEU A 514 -14.42 3.07 3.07
CA LEU A 514 -13.37 3.97 3.52
C LEU A 514 -13.95 5.36 3.82
N ASP A 515 -13.46 6.02 4.89
CA ASP A 515 -13.79 7.43 5.09
C ASP A 515 -13.10 8.30 4.03
N VAL A 516 -13.89 8.73 3.06
CA VAL A 516 -13.53 9.66 1.97
C VAL A 516 -13.65 11.13 2.37
N LYS A 517 -14.08 11.43 3.61
CA LYS A 517 -14.24 12.80 4.13
C LYS A 517 -13.05 13.23 4.98
N SER A 518 -12.38 12.31 5.68
CA SER A 518 -11.16 12.65 6.42
C SER A 518 -10.06 13.16 5.49
N LYS A 519 -9.40 14.25 5.93
CA LYS A 519 -8.30 14.90 5.21
C LYS A 519 -7.03 14.04 5.16
N LYS A 520 -6.88 13.09 6.09
CA LYS A 520 -5.67 12.29 6.28
C LYS A 520 -6.04 10.84 6.57
N ILE A 521 -5.15 9.92 6.22
CA ILE A 521 -5.27 8.50 6.53
C ILE A 521 -4.10 8.04 7.38
N HIS A 522 -4.38 7.09 8.27
CA HIS A 522 -3.37 6.43 9.09
C HIS A 522 -2.88 5.20 8.32
N VAL A 523 -1.56 5.09 8.17
CA VAL A 523 -0.88 4.00 7.50
C VAL A 523 0.11 3.35 8.45
N VAL A 524 -0.01 2.05 8.64
CA VAL A 524 0.76 1.29 9.64
C VAL A 524 1.24 -0.06 9.12
N ASP A 525 2.20 -0.65 9.81
CA ASP A 525 2.73 -1.99 9.53
C ASP A 525 1.62 -3.05 9.39
N SER A 526 1.67 -3.82 8.31
CA SER A 526 0.74 -4.92 8.06
C SER A 526 0.85 -6.09 9.03
N GLY A 527 2.01 -6.24 9.70
CA GLY A 527 2.22 -7.24 10.74
C GLY A 527 1.32 -7.06 11.97
N LEU A 528 0.60 -5.92 12.08
CA LEU A 528 -0.45 -5.71 13.08
C LEU A 528 -1.71 -6.56 12.85
N THR A 529 -1.92 -7.09 11.64
CA THR A 529 -3.06 -7.98 11.34
C THR A 529 -2.63 -9.44 11.27
N TYR A 530 -1.75 -9.76 10.33
CA TYR A 530 -1.02 -11.03 10.27
C TYR A 530 0.25 -10.84 9.46
N ASN A 531 1.23 -11.70 9.70
CA ASN A 531 2.62 -11.42 9.34
C ASN A 531 3.02 -11.86 7.93
N LEU A 532 2.08 -12.23 7.05
CA LEU A 532 2.36 -12.72 5.69
C LEU A 532 1.72 -11.84 4.59
N PRO A 533 2.43 -11.42 3.52
CA PRO A 533 1.93 -10.43 2.54
C PRO A 533 1.00 -11.02 1.46
N TYR A 534 0.18 -12.02 1.82
CA TYR A 534 -0.74 -12.69 0.88
C TYR A 534 -1.69 -11.75 0.11
N PRO A 535 -2.20 -10.65 0.66
CA PRO A 535 -3.09 -9.73 -0.07
C PRO A 535 -2.46 -9.14 -1.32
N LEU A 536 -1.13 -9.03 -1.37
CA LEU A 536 -0.42 -8.58 -2.55
C LEU A 536 -0.47 -9.61 -3.68
N ILE A 537 -0.31 -10.88 -3.37
CA ILE A 537 -0.13 -11.96 -4.37
C ILE A 537 -1.42 -12.75 -4.66
N LEU A 538 -2.42 -12.64 -3.79
CA LEU A 538 -3.78 -13.17 -4.02
C LEU A 538 -4.67 -12.19 -4.79
N ARG A 539 -4.16 -11.02 -5.17
CA ARG A 539 -4.86 -10.11 -6.09
C ARG A 539 -5.15 -10.86 -7.39
N SER A 540 -6.43 -11.12 -7.68
CA SER A 540 -6.83 -12.04 -8.76
C SER A 540 -6.26 -11.69 -10.13
N GLN A 541 -6.03 -10.40 -10.40
CA GLN A 541 -5.47 -9.95 -11.68
C GLN A 541 -3.99 -10.31 -11.88
N ARG A 542 -3.27 -10.70 -10.81
CA ARG A 542 -1.91 -11.24 -10.90
C ARG A 542 -1.88 -12.71 -11.28
N GLY A 543 -2.94 -13.47 -10.97
CA GLY A 543 -3.07 -14.89 -11.33
C GLY A 543 -1.84 -15.71 -10.92
N VAL A 544 -1.45 -15.63 -9.65
CA VAL A 544 -0.29 -16.36 -9.13
C VAL A 544 -0.62 -17.84 -8.98
N ASP A 545 0.22 -18.71 -9.55
CA ASP A 545 0.04 -20.16 -9.57
C ASP A 545 0.79 -20.86 -8.43
N LEU A 546 2.00 -20.37 -8.13
CA LEU A 546 2.89 -20.93 -7.12
C LEU A 546 3.38 -19.83 -6.19
N ILE A 547 3.14 -20.00 -4.89
CA ILE A 547 3.60 -19.10 -3.84
C ILE A 547 4.69 -19.82 -3.04
N ILE A 548 5.89 -19.25 -3.00
CA ILE A 548 6.98 -19.68 -2.12
C ILE A 548 7.06 -18.70 -0.95
N SER A 549 6.41 -19.06 0.14
CA SER A 549 6.28 -18.25 1.36
C SER A 549 7.40 -18.56 2.34
N PHE A 550 7.97 -17.54 2.96
CA PHE A 550 9.00 -17.63 4.00
C PHE A 550 8.53 -16.91 5.26
N ASP A 551 8.33 -17.69 6.33
CA ASP A 551 7.80 -17.22 7.60
C ASP A 551 8.89 -17.11 8.68
N PHE A 552 9.13 -15.88 9.11
CA PHE A 552 10.05 -15.45 10.17
C PHE A 552 9.31 -14.96 11.43
N SER A 553 8.01 -15.24 11.54
CA SER A 553 7.20 -14.87 12.70
C SER A 553 7.77 -15.46 13.98
N ALA A 554 7.71 -14.70 15.07
CA ALA A 554 8.10 -15.24 16.36
C ALA A 554 7.13 -16.35 16.77
N ARG A 555 7.66 -17.37 17.44
CA ARG A 555 6.87 -18.44 18.03
C ARG A 555 7.15 -18.51 19.52
N PRO A 556 6.22 -19.05 20.33
CA PRO A 556 6.47 -19.24 21.76
C PRO A 556 7.70 -20.11 22.06
N SER A 557 8.05 -21.00 21.14
CA SER A 557 9.20 -21.91 21.22
C SER A 557 9.59 -22.40 19.83
N ASP A 558 10.84 -22.87 19.66
CA ASP A 558 11.33 -23.51 18.43
C ASP A 558 10.46 -24.70 18.03
N SER A 559 9.90 -25.41 19.02
CA SER A 559 9.04 -26.59 18.83
C SER A 559 7.56 -26.26 18.61
N SER A 560 7.17 -24.99 18.66
CA SER A 560 5.77 -24.59 18.48
C SER A 560 5.29 -24.75 17.04
N PRO A 561 4.00 -25.08 16.81
CA PRO A 561 3.43 -25.17 15.46
C PRO A 561 3.56 -23.84 14.68
N PRO A 562 4.14 -23.83 13.47
CA PRO A 562 4.47 -22.61 12.75
C PRO A 562 3.37 -22.14 11.79
N PHE A 563 2.09 -22.32 12.13
CA PHE A 563 0.97 -22.09 11.19
C PHE A 563 0.04 -20.94 11.57
N LYS A 564 0.27 -20.25 12.70
CA LYS A 564 -0.61 -19.15 13.17
C LYS A 564 -0.89 -18.14 12.07
N GLU A 565 0.15 -17.58 11.48
CA GLU A 565 0.03 -16.53 10.47
C GLU A 565 -0.51 -17.04 9.13
N LEU A 566 -0.21 -18.30 8.78
CA LEU A 566 -0.74 -18.94 7.58
C LEU A 566 -2.26 -19.19 7.70
N LEU A 567 -2.73 -19.63 8.86
CA LEU A 567 -4.16 -19.81 9.15
C LEU A 567 -4.91 -18.47 9.18
N LEU A 568 -4.28 -17.39 9.67
CA LEU A 568 -4.85 -16.05 9.58
C LEU A 568 -4.97 -15.57 8.13
N ALA A 569 -3.96 -15.86 7.29
CA ALA A 569 -4.02 -15.59 5.86
C ALA A 569 -5.12 -16.39 5.14
N GLU A 570 -5.32 -17.67 5.49
CA GLU A 570 -6.44 -18.50 5.00
C GLU A 570 -7.79 -17.92 5.44
N LYS A 571 -7.93 -17.52 6.72
CA LYS A 571 -9.15 -16.84 7.24
C LYS A 571 -9.43 -15.58 6.42
N TRP A 572 -8.42 -14.73 6.19
CA TRP A 572 -8.55 -13.51 5.40
C TRP A 572 -8.91 -13.79 3.93
N ALA A 573 -8.30 -14.79 3.29
CA ALA A 573 -8.60 -15.15 1.92
C ALA A 573 -10.06 -15.62 1.77
N ARG A 574 -10.53 -16.48 2.69
CA ARG A 574 -11.93 -16.93 2.76
C ARG A 574 -12.89 -15.75 2.96
N MET A 575 -12.58 -14.84 3.87
CA MET A 575 -13.36 -13.62 4.12
C MET A 575 -13.51 -12.75 2.88
N ASN A 576 -12.46 -12.65 2.06
CA ASN A 576 -12.46 -11.84 0.83
C ASN A 576 -12.86 -12.65 -0.42
N LYS A 577 -13.34 -13.89 -0.26
CA LYS A 577 -13.74 -14.79 -1.35
C LYS A 577 -12.62 -15.02 -2.38
N LEU A 578 -11.39 -15.14 -1.90
CA LEU A 578 -10.21 -15.40 -2.71
C LEU A 578 -9.81 -16.88 -2.63
N PRO A 579 -9.41 -17.51 -3.75
CA PRO A 579 -8.92 -18.88 -3.74
C PRO A 579 -7.66 -19.03 -2.87
N PHE A 580 -7.67 -20.04 -2.00
CA PHE A 580 -6.55 -20.38 -1.13
C PHE A 580 -6.56 -21.87 -0.81
N PRO A 581 -5.41 -22.58 -0.82
CA PRO A 581 -5.39 -24.01 -0.54
C PRO A 581 -5.74 -24.26 0.93
N LYS A 582 -6.61 -25.24 1.18
CA LYS A 582 -7.02 -25.58 2.55
C LYS A 582 -5.81 -26.00 3.39
N ILE A 583 -5.65 -25.39 4.56
CA ILE A 583 -4.62 -25.77 5.52
C ILE A 583 -5.20 -26.83 6.45
N ASP A 584 -4.66 -28.06 6.39
CA ASP A 584 -5.10 -29.15 7.27
C ASP A 584 -4.68 -28.84 8.72
N PRO A 585 -5.60 -28.67 9.68
CA PRO A 585 -5.27 -28.34 11.05
C PRO A 585 -4.43 -29.42 11.75
N LYS A 586 -4.44 -30.67 11.22
CA LYS A 586 -3.67 -31.80 11.75
C LYS A 586 -2.31 -31.99 11.05
N VAL A 587 -1.92 -31.09 10.15
CA VAL A 587 -0.65 -31.21 9.42
C VAL A 587 0.53 -31.29 10.37
N PHE A 588 0.54 -30.48 11.44
CA PHE A 588 1.60 -30.49 12.43
C PHE A 588 1.64 -31.81 13.21
N ASP A 589 0.49 -32.30 13.67
CA ASP A 589 0.40 -33.56 14.42
C ASP A 589 0.88 -34.76 13.60
N ARG A 590 0.63 -34.74 12.29
CA ARG A 590 1.02 -35.81 11.37
C ARG A 590 2.49 -35.74 10.96
N GLU A 591 2.98 -34.54 10.67
CA GLU A 591 4.26 -34.34 9.99
C GLU A 591 5.39 -33.89 10.91
N GLY A 592 5.06 -33.40 12.10
CA GLY A 592 6.00 -32.76 13.00
C GLY A 592 6.57 -31.46 12.43
N LEU A 593 7.61 -30.95 13.10
CA LEU A 593 8.31 -29.75 12.66
C LEU A 593 9.23 -30.05 11.47
N LYS A 594 9.07 -29.30 10.38
CA LYS A 594 9.85 -29.38 9.13
C LYS A 594 10.35 -28.01 8.70
N GLU A 595 11.35 -27.99 7.82
CA GLU A 595 11.90 -26.76 7.19
C GLU A 595 10.92 -26.13 6.19
N CYS A 596 10.11 -26.95 5.50
CA CYS A 596 9.03 -26.46 4.65
C CYS A 596 7.86 -27.46 4.56
N TYR A 597 6.69 -26.94 4.19
CA TYR A 597 5.45 -27.69 3.95
C TYR A 597 4.86 -27.31 2.59
N VAL A 598 4.09 -28.21 1.97
CA VAL A 598 3.45 -27.97 0.67
C VAL A 598 1.94 -28.14 0.80
N PHE A 599 1.21 -27.08 0.46
CA PHE A 599 -0.26 -27.07 0.43
C PHE A 599 -0.73 -26.92 -1.01
N LYS A 600 -1.41 -27.96 -1.51
CA LYS A 600 -1.93 -28.01 -2.87
C LYS A 600 -3.43 -27.70 -2.89
N PRO A 601 -3.94 -27.09 -3.97
CA PRO A 601 -5.39 -26.95 -4.16
C PRO A 601 -6.07 -28.32 -4.25
N LYS A 602 -7.36 -28.38 -3.91
CA LYS A 602 -8.13 -29.61 -4.10
C LYS A 602 -8.34 -29.89 -5.59
N SER A 603 -8.55 -31.17 -5.92
CA SER A 603 -8.87 -31.55 -7.31
C SER A 603 -10.16 -30.84 -7.76
N GLY A 604 -10.07 -30.06 -8.84
CA GLY A 604 -11.19 -29.31 -9.40
C GLY A 604 -11.24 -27.81 -9.03
N GLU A 605 -10.46 -27.36 -8.05
CA GLU A 605 -10.34 -25.93 -7.72
C GLU A 605 -9.49 -25.21 -8.78
N LYS A 606 -10.14 -24.38 -9.60
CA LYS A 606 -9.47 -23.53 -10.60
C LYS A 606 -8.92 -22.27 -9.95
N ASN A 607 -7.79 -21.77 -10.45
CA ASN A 607 -7.17 -20.50 -10.05
C ASN A 607 -6.78 -20.40 -8.57
N CYS A 608 -6.61 -21.55 -7.89
CA CYS A 608 -6.11 -21.60 -6.52
C CYS A 608 -4.60 -21.90 -6.53
N PRO A 609 -3.77 -21.07 -5.88
CA PRO A 609 -2.32 -21.27 -5.89
C PRO A 609 -1.91 -22.53 -5.11
N THR A 610 -0.79 -23.13 -5.50
CA THR A 610 -0.03 -24.03 -4.62
C THR A 610 0.87 -23.19 -3.71
N VAL A 611 0.93 -23.51 -2.43
CA VAL A 611 1.77 -22.80 -1.44
C VAL A 611 2.87 -23.73 -0.95
N ILE A 612 4.12 -23.33 -1.14
CA ILE A 612 5.28 -23.88 -0.43
C ILE A 612 5.58 -22.94 0.73
N HIS A 613 5.46 -23.43 1.95
CA HIS A 613 5.59 -22.63 3.16
C HIS A 613 6.84 -23.03 3.94
N PHE A 614 7.89 -22.23 3.81
CA PHE A 614 9.10 -22.30 4.61
C PHE A 614 8.90 -21.63 5.96
N VAL A 615 9.46 -22.24 6.99
CA VAL A 615 9.37 -21.75 8.36
C VAL A 615 10.76 -21.59 8.96
N LEU A 616 10.93 -20.60 9.83
CA LEU A 616 12.19 -20.39 10.54
C LEU A 616 12.39 -21.48 11.61
N VAL A 617 13.26 -22.45 11.32
CA VAL A 617 13.59 -23.59 12.19
C VAL A 617 15.04 -24.02 11.97
N ASN A 618 15.75 -24.39 13.05
CA ASN A 618 17.11 -24.95 12.98
C ASN A 618 17.11 -26.46 13.21
N ILE A 619 16.89 -27.23 12.13
CA ILE A 619 16.78 -28.71 12.16
C ILE A 619 18.03 -29.36 11.55
N ASN A 620 18.09 -29.48 10.21
CA ASN A 620 19.22 -30.16 9.57
C ASN A 620 20.47 -29.28 9.55
N PHE A 621 20.31 -27.95 9.58
CA PHE A 621 21.44 -27.01 9.60
C PHE A 621 22.42 -27.24 10.76
N ARG A 622 21.93 -27.72 11.92
CA ARG A 622 22.77 -28.16 13.05
C ARG A 622 23.79 -29.23 12.66
N LYS A 623 23.41 -30.13 11.75
CA LYS A 623 24.20 -31.31 11.35
C LYS A 623 24.94 -31.11 10.04
N PHE A 624 24.41 -30.29 9.15
CA PHE A 624 24.89 -30.11 7.78
C PHE A 624 25.27 -28.66 7.49
N LYS A 625 26.38 -28.45 6.79
CA LYS A 625 26.83 -27.12 6.35
C LYS A 625 26.35 -26.75 4.96
N ALA A 626 25.98 -27.74 4.15
CA ALA A 626 25.33 -27.60 2.86
C ALA A 626 24.44 -28.85 2.64
N PRO A 627 23.46 -28.81 1.73
CA PRO A 627 22.60 -29.97 1.46
C PRO A 627 23.42 -31.23 1.19
N GLY A 628 23.21 -32.27 2.00
CA GLY A 628 23.96 -33.54 1.93
C GLY A 628 25.41 -33.51 2.44
N VAL A 629 25.93 -32.37 2.93
CA VAL A 629 27.31 -32.22 3.41
C VAL A 629 27.34 -32.00 4.92
N ALA A 630 27.76 -33.03 5.66
CA ALA A 630 27.83 -32.99 7.12
C ALA A 630 28.90 -32.01 7.64
N ARG A 631 28.70 -31.51 8.86
CA ARG A 631 29.70 -30.75 9.61
C ARG A 631 30.72 -31.70 10.22
N GLU A 632 32.00 -31.40 10.07
CA GLU A 632 33.09 -32.28 10.51
C GLU A 632 33.76 -31.75 11.77
N THR A 633 34.03 -30.44 11.82
CA THR A 633 34.78 -29.84 12.93
C THR A 633 33.86 -29.40 14.06
N GLU A 634 34.35 -29.40 15.31
CA GLU A 634 33.56 -28.92 16.45
C GLU A 634 33.16 -27.45 16.29
N LYS A 635 34.04 -26.60 15.75
CA LYS A 635 33.72 -25.19 15.46
C LYS A 635 32.54 -25.03 14.49
N GLU A 636 32.46 -25.89 13.47
CA GLU A 636 31.34 -25.87 12.52
C GLU A 636 30.03 -26.27 13.21
N LYS A 637 30.08 -27.21 14.16
CA LYS A 637 28.92 -27.68 14.92
C LYS A 637 28.46 -26.64 15.93
N GLU A 638 29.39 -26.08 16.70
CA GLU A 638 29.14 -25.01 17.68
C GLU A 638 28.45 -23.81 17.02
N LEU A 639 28.93 -23.36 15.86
CA LEU A 639 28.32 -22.25 15.13
C LEU A 639 26.86 -22.52 14.76
N ALA A 640 26.49 -23.77 14.49
CA ALA A 640 25.15 -24.13 14.05
C ALA A 640 24.23 -24.59 15.20
N ASP A 641 24.76 -24.74 16.41
CA ASP A 641 24.04 -25.22 17.58
C ASP A 641 23.49 -24.04 18.39
N PHE A 642 22.40 -23.46 17.90
CA PHE A 642 21.71 -22.34 18.54
C PHE A 642 20.20 -22.46 18.36
N ASP A 643 19.47 -21.96 19.35
CA ASP A 643 18.01 -21.87 19.33
C ASP A 643 17.57 -20.49 18.82
N ILE A 644 16.39 -20.41 18.20
CA ILE A 644 15.86 -19.14 17.70
C ILE A 644 15.03 -18.44 18.77
N PHE A 645 14.11 -19.18 19.39
CA PHE A 645 13.07 -18.71 20.31
C PHE A 645 13.17 -19.36 21.71
N ASP A 646 13.77 -20.55 21.83
CA ASP A 646 13.91 -21.24 23.13
C ASP A 646 14.98 -20.61 24.03
N ASP A 647 15.95 -19.90 23.46
CA ASP A 647 16.97 -19.16 24.22
C ASP A 647 16.42 -17.82 24.73
N THR A 648 16.45 -17.63 26.05
CA THR A 648 16.01 -16.39 26.70
C THR A 648 16.88 -15.18 26.40
N GLU A 649 18.15 -15.40 26.03
CA GLU A 649 19.10 -14.34 25.64
C GLU A 649 19.25 -14.24 24.11
N THR A 650 18.32 -14.86 23.36
CA THR A 650 18.38 -14.90 21.90
C THR A 650 18.57 -13.52 21.26
N PRO A 651 19.55 -13.34 20.36
CA PRO A 651 19.70 -12.11 19.60
C PRO A 651 18.58 -11.95 18.56
N TYR A 652 17.76 -12.99 18.34
CA TYR A 652 16.75 -13.03 17.29
C TYR A 652 15.40 -12.47 17.70
N SER A 653 15.27 -11.90 18.91
CA SER A 653 14.04 -11.20 19.33
C SER A 653 13.62 -10.13 18.32
N THR A 654 12.30 -9.97 18.12
CA THR A 654 11.75 -8.99 17.17
C THR A 654 12.18 -7.57 17.51
N PHE A 655 12.37 -7.25 18.80
CA PHE A 655 12.83 -5.94 19.27
C PHE A 655 14.34 -5.69 19.13
N ASN A 656 15.15 -6.70 18.79
CA ASN A 656 16.59 -6.51 18.69
C ASN A 656 16.99 -5.94 17.32
N PHE A 657 17.74 -4.83 17.34
CA PHE A 657 18.24 -4.12 16.16
C PHE A 657 19.78 -4.13 16.07
N GLN A 658 20.46 -4.90 16.91
CA GLN A 658 21.92 -5.07 16.84
C GLN A 658 22.27 -6.54 16.73
N TYR A 659 22.90 -6.91 15.62
CA TYR A 659 23.28 -8.29 15.33
C TYR A 659 24.80 -8.39 15.30
N SER A 660 25.40 -9.18 16.19
CA SER A 660 26.81 -9.53 16.03
C SER A 660 27.02 -10.21 14.68
N ASN A 661 28.25 -10.18 14.16
CA ASN A 661 28.54 -10.88 12.90
C ASN A 661 28.22 -12.38 13.01
N GLU A 662 28.41 -12.97 14.18
CA GLU A 662 28.06 -14.37 14.44
C GLU A 662 26.56 -14.61 14.36
N ALA A 663 25.75 -13.81 15.06
CA ALA A 663 24.28 -13.93 15.00
C ALA A 663 23.74 -13.67 13.59
N PHE A 664 24.35 -12.72 12.85
CA PHE A 664 24.01 -12.50 11.45
C PHE A 664 24.30 -13.74 10.61
N ILE A 665 25.51 -14.29 10.70
CA ILE A 665 25.94 -15.47 9.93
C ILE A 665 25.06 -16.67 10.25
N GLN A 666 24.79 -16.93 11.53
CA GLN A 666 23.94 -18.01 11.99
C GLN A 666 22.55 -17.99 11.33
N LEU A 667 21.84 -16.86 11.43
CA LEU A 667 20.49 -16.74 10.87
C LEU A 667 20.47 -16.65 9.34
N HIS A 668 21.43 -15.94 8.74
CA HIS A 668 21.60 -15.84 7.30
C HIS A 668 21.84 -17.22 6.68
N ASP A 669 22.86 -17.95 7.18
CA ASP A 669 23.28 -19.23 6.63
C ASP A 669 22.24 -20.32 6.92
N LEU A 670 21.53 -20.25 8.05
CA LEU A 670 20.41 -21.13 8.35
C LEU A 670 19.34 -21.05 7.26
N MET A 671 18.91 -19.84 6.91
CA MET A 671 17.83 -19.67 5.93
C MET A 671 18.30 -19.89 4.49
N GLU A 672 19.57 -19.60 4.18
CA GLU A 672 20.20 -20.02 2.94
C GLU A 672 20.19 -21.56 2.83
N PHE A 673 20.65 -22.26 3.87
CA PHE A 673 20.69 -23.71 3.91
C PHE A 673 19.30 -24.31 3.79
N ASN A 674 18.32 -23.88 4.59
CA ASN A 674 16.96 -24.43 4.57
C ASN A 674 16.34 -24.28 3.17
N THR A 675 16.58 -23.15 2.51
CA THR A 675 16.09 -22.91 1.15
C THR A 675 16.74 -23.85 0.13
N LEU A 676 18.08 -24.01 0.18
CA LEU A 676 18.80 -24.90 -0.73
C LEU A 676 18.50 -26.38 -0.47
N ASN A 677 18.33 -26.77 0.79
CA ASN A 677 18.08 -28.15 1.22
C ASN A 677 16.70 -28.66 0.73
N ASN A 678 15.77 -27.75 0.47
CA ASN A 678 14.43 -28.06 -0.03
C ASN A 678 14.22 -27.61 -1.48
N LEU A 679 15.30 -27.28 -2.21
CA LEU A 679 15.21 -26.83 -3.61
C LEU A 679 14.50 -27.85 -4.50
N GLU A 680 14.73 -29.14 -4.28
CA GLU A 680 14.09 -30.24 -5.03
C GLU A 680 12.56 -30.22 -4.93
N VAL A 681 12.00 -29.74 -3.82
CA VAL A 681 10.54 -29.62 -3.64
C VAL A 681 9.97 -28.63 -4.67
N SER A 682 10.63 -27.47 -4.81
CA SER A 682 10.26 -26.46 -5.81
C SER A 682 10.46 -26.98 -7.23
N LEU A 683 11.57 -27.68 -7.49
CA LEU A 683 11.85 -28.28 -8.81
C LEU A 683 10.81 -29.31 -9.22
N ALA A 684 10.43 -30.20 -8.30
CA ALA A 684 9.44 -31.25 -8.56
C ALA A 684 8.06 -30.66 -8.88
N LEU A 685 7.67 -29.55 -8.22
CA LEU A 685 6.42 -28.86 -8.53
C LEU A 685 6.46 -28.20 -9.90
N LEU A 686 7.56 -27.54 -10.26
CA LEU A 686 7.74 -26.95 -11.59
C LEU A 686 7.75 -28.01 -12.69
N GLN A 687 8.41 -29.14 -12.46
CA GLN A 687 8.44 -30.25 -13.41
C GLN A 687 7.05 -30.87 -13.61
N ASN A 688 6.28 -31.05 -12.53
CA ASN A 688 4.89 -31.52 -12.60
C ASN A 688 3.99 -30.52 -13.35
N TRP A 689 4.19 -29.21 -13.16
CA TRP A 689 3.46 -28.17 -13.87
C TRP A 689 3.71 -28.27 -15.38
N CYS A 690 4.99 -28.26 -15.80
CA CYS A 690 5.35 -28.42 -17.21
C CYS A 690 4.75 -29.70 -17.80
N SER A 691 4.81 -30.82 -17.08
CA SER A 691 4.26 -32.11 -17.57
C SER A 691 2.74 -32.08 -17.73
N THR A 692 2.02 -31.44 -16.80
CA THR A 692 0.54 -31.40 -16.81
C THR A 692 0.01 -30.47 -17.90
N VAL A 693 0.68 -29.34 -18.12
CA VAL A 693 0.27 -28.35 -19.12
C VAL A 693 0.65 -28.80 -20.54
N LEU A 694 1.84 -29.37 -20.74
CA LEU A 694 2.31 -29.86 -22.05
C LEU A 694 1.56 -31.11 -22.56
N CYS A 695 0.99 -31.93 -21.67
CA CYS A 695 0.36 -33.20 -22.06
C CYS A 695 -1.16 -33.11 -22.34
N ASN A 696 -1.80 -31.94 -22.22
CA ASN A 696 -3.25 -31.82 -22.34
C ASN A 696 -3.68 -30.69 -23.30
N PRO A 697 -3.81 -30.96 -24.61
CA PRO A 697 -4.19 -29.95 -25.62
C PRO A 697 -5.60 -29.35 -25.44
N LEU A 698 -6.40 -29.87 -24.50
CA LEU A 698 -7.80 -29.47 -24.26
C LEU A 698 -7.94 -28.23 -23.37
N THR A 699 -6.85 -27.69 -22.81
CA THR A 699 -6.89 -26.43 -22.06
C THR A 699 -6.76 -25.17 -22.93
N LEU A 700 -6.56 -25.31 -24.25
CA LEU A 700 -6.36 -24.18 -25.17
C LEU A 700 -7.61 -23.28 -25.37
N ASP A 701 -8.83 -23.78 -25.15
CA ASP A 701 -10.05 -22.99 -25.41
C ASP A 701 -10.36 -21.95 -24.31
N HIS A 702 -9.59 -21.89 -23.23
CA HIS A 702 -9.91 -21.06 -22.05
C HIS A 702 -9.02 -19.83 -21.84
N LEU A 703 -7.99 -19.61 -22.67
CA LEU A 703 -7.08 -18.45 -22.58
C LEU A 703 -7.44 -17.30 -23.55
N LEU A 704 -8.48 -17.46 -24.38
CA LEU A 704 -8.91 -16.46 -25.38
C LEU A 704 -9.80 -15.32 -24.83
N ILE A 705 -9.90 -15.13 -23.51
CA ILE A 705 -10.78 -14.10 -22.90
C ILE A 705 -10.07 -12.74 -22.69
N ASP A 706 -8.79 -12.58 -23.04
CA ASP A 706 -8.08 -11.28 -22.97
C ASP A 706 -8.28 -10.37 -24.20
N LYS A 707 -9.43 -10.48 -24.87
CA LYS A 707 -9.92 -9.48 -25.82
C LYS A 707 -11.37 -9.13 -25.47
N TYR A 708 -11.61 -8.36 -24.41
CA TYR A 708 -12.62 -7.27 -24.33
C TYR A 708 -12.45 -6.45 -23.05
#